data_AF-A0A8H5VHH1-F1
#
_entry.id   AF-A0A8H5VHH1-F1
#
_cell.length_a   1.000
_cell.length_b   1.000
_cell.length_c   1.000
_cell.angle_alpha   90.00
_cell.angle_beta   90.00
_cell.angle_gamma   90.00
#
_symmetry.space_group_name_H-M   'P 1'
#
loop_
_entity.id
_entity.type
_entity.pdbx_description
1 polymer ?
#
loop_
_entity_poly.entity_id
_entity_poly.type
_entity_poly.pdbx_seq_one_letter_code
_entity_poly.pdbx_strand_id
1 'polypeptide(L)'
;MIPTAFVDVIVIGAGLSGLQAAVDLDKAGLSYIVLEANDRIGGKTLSVPASPKNDGLVDLGAAWINDSNQKEMYALTQEFDFDLIVQRTEGLSLDQSNGTTHAIPYGQFGNFTDEQLAEILVIMAKLQEYVDRSNLEHPHLGPEAEKLDSMTALEFASNEFGEGIAEVLVTILARDLLGVEPGELSALFLINYIKSGTGLANISSDNKDGGQYLRNRQGNEMFAIKQAAKLDKKKIKLNSPVVKIIQDKKGCTVKTKNGDKYHSKKVILSVPTSLYPNIDFEPHLPLAKREIADSTKLGYYSKSILVFDEPWWRNANLSGVLTSMDGLISFARDTCVPEDKQYSITCFHVGQPGREWSKLSEQERKDTVLKQFNDAFGTVVDEVPKPVNIIEKDWLNDPWFLGGPSPVMRPGLLTGAGKSIRDPFRNIHFIGTETSIVWKGYMEGAIRSGTRGARIYIFGKISDIDAVNEVIQDARRALDHMPWDHHDRAAYLDELGVALGDRFSITRDADDLEEAIRLGGGAVSMTPVDSPDRAGRLSNYGIRLAARHSMTEDISDIRCAIDIMRQVLDITPNDDPHRAMYMNNLGTALADQYAQTGRMADLDASIEITQKAINSAVDDSDLPMYLNSLALRLGDRYERTGEGPDLDAALCAIQDAIDLTPSDSSDRDLYSNTLVIQLGHQYSRTGEMDYLYESIRVAQDIVDTTSSGDPDRPMYLNTLGLSLGELYSIPYEDSYIDNAIMALREALELMPEDSKKRAVYMHDLGNQFGRRYSKTGATADLQECTRLIRNAIESVATEHSDRPGWLSNLGVRLGEGYLRGDTTDIEEAIQVTREATETTKVTPDRATYLSNLGNRLGERYSRTGDTADIDNAIEVTQQAISLSPANSVTKATCLLNLGNRFGDKYDVEGLKGYLDESIRTLQQAVDMMPENHLGKATVLNSLGVRLTARYTSVSAIDDLDSAIEVIKRAVAMTPKTSPSRALHLHNLGAVLGDKYTRMNDTADLDEAIGLSREAVGMTPPGHSNRAMYQHGLAIRLGDRYSRDDAGSMSDLDDIVDAASEAVEATTSAHTKRPVYLNSLGIWLMERYKRLGTSSDLHEAIRALQEAVNTTPKSHPERARCLVNLGTGLDLRSAAPLRTGNKYTTL
;
A
#
# COMPACT_ATOMS: atom_id res chain seq x y z
N MET A 1 -12.57 36.42 -21.37
CA MET A 1 -13.20 35.48 -20.43
C MET A 1 -12.11 34.52 -19.99
N ILE A 2 -11.72 34.57 -18.72
CA ILE A 2 -10.65 33.72 -18.18
C ILE A 2 -11.23 32.29 -18.08
N PRO A 3 -10.57 31.26 -18.62
CA PRO A 3 -11.04 29.87 -18.51
C PRO A 3 -11.19 29.51 -17.04
N THR A 4 -12.31 28.87 -16.66
CA THR A 4 -12.53 28.35 -15.30
C THR A 4 -11.45 27.32 -14.98
N ALA A 5 -10.48 27.71 -14.16
CA ALA A 5 -9.38 26.86 -13.74
C ALA A 5 -9.91 25.63 -13.00
N PHE A 6 -9.34 24.47 -13.35
CA PHE A 6 -9.54 23.23 -12.61
C PHE A 6 -8.92 23.38 -11.22
N VAL A 7 -9.64 23.01 -10.16
CA VAL A 7 -9.17 23.08 -8.77
C VAL A 7 -9.13 21.68 -8.14
N ASP A 8 -8.41 21.49 -7.06
CA ASP A 8 -8.38 20.20 -6.36
C ASP A 8 -9.75 19.90 -5.74
N VAL A 9 -10.34 20.90 -5.06
CA VAL A 9 -11.62 20.73 -4.34
C VAL A 9 -12.59 21.90 -4.59
N ILE A 10 -13.86 21.58 -4.88
CA ILE A 10 -14.96 22.55 -4.81
C ILE A 10 -15.69 22.34 -3.47
N VAL A 11 -15.77 23.38 -2.65
CA VAL A 11 -16.58 23.37 -1.42
C VAL A 11 -17.92 24.06 -1.71
N ILE A 12 -19.02 23.39 -1.44
CA ILE A 12 -20.38 23.90 -1.68
C ILE A 12 -21.00 24.28 -0.33
N GLY A 13 -21.23 25.57 -0.14
CA GLY A 13 -21.71 26.20 1.09
C GLY A 13 -20.60 26.88 1.89
N ALA A 14 -20.77 28.16 2.20
CA ALA A 14 -19.88 28.99 3.01
C ALA A 14 -20.43 29.25 4.41
N GLY A 15 -21.09 28.24 5.01
CA GLY A 15 -21.29 28.17 6.45
C GLY A 15 -19.99 27.78 7.18
N LEU A 16 -20.03 27.72 8.51
CA LEU A 16 -18.85 27.39 9.33
C LEU A 16 -18.15 26.08 8.91
N SER A 17 -18.91 25.05 8.55
CA SER A 17 -18.33 23.75 8.13
C SER A 17 -17.56 23.85 6.81
N GLY A 18 -18.15 24.45 5.79
CA GLY A 18 -17.48 24.66 4.49
C GLY A 18 -16.32 25.65 4.56
N LEU A 19 -16.44 26.73 5.34
CA LEU A 19 -15.35 27.68 5.55
C LEU A 19 -14.17 27.03 6.28
N GLN A 20 -14.43 26.24 7.33
CA GLN A 20 -13.38 25.50 8.02
C GLN A 20 -12.69 24.52 7.08
N ALA A 21 -13.45 23.75 6.29
CA ALA A 21 -12.88 22.85 5.28
C ALA A 21 -11.98 23.61 4.29
N ALA A 22 -12.42 24.78 3.81
CA ALA A 22 -11.63 25.61 2.92
C ALA A 22 -10.35 26.18 3.57
N VAL A 23 -10.40 26.56 4.85
CA VAL A 23 -9.23 26.97 5.64
C VAL A 23 -8.21 25.84 5.74
N ASP A 24 -8.66 24.63 6.04
CA ASP A 24 -7.78 23.47 6.20
C ASP A 24 -7.18 23.05 4.84
N LEU A 25 -7.96 23.13 3.75
CA LEU A 25 -7.46 22.92 2.38
C LEU A 25 -6.44 23.99 1.94
N ASP A 26 -6.66 25.26 2.27
CA ASP A 26 -5.71 26.35 1.96
C ASP A 26 -4.39 26.17 2.72
N LYS A 27 -4.47 25.83 4.01
CA LYS A 27 -3.30 25.49 4.84
C LYS A 27 -2.50 24.32 4.28
N ALA A 28 -3.18 23.32 3.72
CA ALA A 28 -2.55 22.17 3.06
C ALA A 28 -2.01 22.48 1.65
N GLY A 29 -2.09 23.73 1.18
CA GLY A 29 -1.56 24.15 -0.13
C GLY A 29 -2.40 23.70 -1.33
N LEU A 30 -3.61 23.20 -1.11
CA LEU A 30 -4.48 22.69 -2.17
C LEU A 30 -5.24 23.81 -2.87
N SER A 31 -5.50 23.64 -4.17
CA SER A 31 -6.34 24.58 -4.90
C SER A 31 -7.82 24.32 -4.64
N TYR A 32 -8.57 25.34 -4.25
CA TYR A 32 -10.01 25.20 -3.97
C TYR A 32 -10.81 26.40 -4.42
N ILE A 33 -12.12 26.22 -4.46
CA ILE A 33 -13.10 27.30 -4.59
C ILE A 33 -14.32 26.99 -3.72
N VAL A 34 -14.84 28.02 -3.04
CA VAL A 34 -16.06 27.93 -2.22
C VAL A 34 -17.21 28.55 -3.01
N LEU A 35 -18.28 27.80 -3.21
CA LEU A 35 -19.50 28.25 -3.90
C LEU A 35 -20.63 28.40 -2.88
N GLU A 36 -21.08 29.62 -2.67
CA GLU A 36 -22.13 29.99 -1.73
C GLU A 36 -23.39 30.44 -2.48
N ALA A 37 -24.53 29.90 -2.09
CA ALA A 37 -25.81 30.18 -2.75
C ALA A 37 -26.28 31.63 -2.51
N ASN A 38 -26.04 32.15 -1.31
CA ASN A 38 -26.50 33.46 -0.88
C ASN A 38 -25.52 34.59 -1.20
N ASP A 39 -25.93 35.83 -0.95
CA ASP A 39 -25.09 37.02 -1.09
C ASP A 39 -24.18 37.29 0.14
N ARG A 40 -24.18 36.36 1.11
CA ARG A 40 -23.37 36.40 2.32
C ARG A 40 -22.82 35.03 2.69
N ILE A 41 -21.72 35.03 3.43
CA ILE A 41 -21.20 33.84 4.13
C ILE A 41 -21.90 33.66 5.50
N GLY A 42 -21.55 32.60 6.23
CA GLY A 42 -21.95 32.42 7.64
C GLY A 42 -23.08 31.42 7.85
N GLY A 43 -23.87 31.12 6.81
CA GLY A 43 -24.93 30.13 6.91
C GLY A 43 -25.94 30.47 8.00
N LYS A 44 -26.17 29.55 8.94
CA LYS A 44 -27.11 29.73 10.08
C LYS A 44 -26.56 30.63 11.20
N THR A 45 -25.39 31.25 11.01
CA THR A 45 -24.92 32.36 11.85
C THR A 45 -25.28 33.68 11.15
N LEU A 46 -25.89 34.61 11.89
CA LEU A 46 -26.32 35.91 11.37
C LEU A 46 -26.39 36.89 12.54
N SER A 47 -25.57 37.93 12.51
CA SER A 47 -25.54 38.99 13.53
C SER A 47 -25.97 40.31 12.89
N VAL A 48 -26.82 41.07 13.56
CA VAL A 48 -27.29 42.36 13.06
C VAL A 48 -27.20 43.45 14.13
N PRO A 49 -27.08 44.74 13.75
CA PRO A 49 -27.17 45.84 14.70
C PRO A 49 -28.47 45.81 15.49
N ALA A 50 -28.38 45.88 16.82
CA ALA A 50 -29.54 45.86 17.72
C ALA A 50 -30.39 47.13 17.57
N SER A 51 -29.75 48.26 17.33
CA SER A 51 -30.39 49.56 17.19
C SER A 51 -29.52 50.46 16.31
N PRO A 52 -30.10 51.41 15.56
CA PRO A 52 -29.32 52.42 14.83
C PRO A 52 -28.59 53.41 15.76
N LYS A 53 -28.83 53.36 17.08
CA LYS A 53 -28.28 54.31 18.06
C LYS A 53 -26.91 53.89 18.66
N ASN A 54 -26.52 52.61 18.57
CA ASN A 54 -25.28 52.09 19.14
C ASN A 54 -24.72 50.92 18.29
N ASP A 55 -23.47 50.54 18.57
CA ASP A 55 -22.77 49.50 17.82
C ASP A 55 -23.04 48.08 18.33
N GLY A 56 -24.00 47.91 19.26
CA GLY A 56 -24.33 46.61 19.84
C GLY A 56 -24.97 45.67 18.81
N LEU A 57 -24.59 44.40 18.83
CA LEU A 57 -25.06 43.38 17.90
C LEU A 57 -26.00 42.37 18.58
N VAL A 58 -26.87 41.75 17.79
CA VAL A 58 -27.72 40.63 18.22
C VAL A 58 -27.68 39.48 17.21
N ASP A 59 -27.67 38.24 17.70
CA ASP A 59 -27.63 37.02 16.89
C ASP A 59 -29.04 36.52 16.55
N LEU A 60 -29.44 36.69 15.28
CA LEU A 60 -30.65 36.09 14.69
C LEU A 60 -30.44 34.60 14.35
N GLY A 61 -29.18 34.18 14.22
CA GLY A 61 -28.75 32.79 14.02
C GLY A 61 -28.30 32.11 15.31
N ALA A 62 -27.30 31.21 15.23
CA ALA A 62 -26.71 30.58 16.41
C ALA A 62 -26.07 31.61 17.35
N ALA A 63 -26.38 31.55 18.66
CA ALA A 63 -26.00 32.60 19.63
C ALA A 63 -25.06 32.13 20.75
N TRP A 64 -24.92 30.82 20.98
CA TRP A 64 -24.15 30.30 22.12
C TRP A 64 -23.01 29.36 21.72
N ILE A 65 -21.98 29.36 22.56
CA ILE A 65 -20.85 28.44 22.59
C ILE A 65 -20.53 28.02 24.04
N ASN A 66 -19.53 27.17 24.22
CA ASN A 66 -19.01 26.76 25.53
C ASN A 66 -17.47 26.63 25.51
N ASP A 67 -16.79 26.80 26.65
CA ASP A 67 -15.32 26.72 26.77
C ASP A 67 -14.78 25.41 27.38
N SER A 68 -15.62 24.58 28.00
CA SER A 68 -15.21 23.30 28.59
C SER A 68 -15.43 22.10 27.65
N ASN A 69 -16.47 22.13 26.81
CA ASN A 69 -16.84 20.98 25.98
C ASN A 69 -17.10 21.27 24.49
N GLN A 70 -16.95 22.53 24.05
CA GLN A 70 -16.98 22.93 22.63
C GLN A 70 -15.62 23.50 22.22
N LYS A 71 -14.60 22.63 22.28
CA LYS A 71 -13.19 23.00 22.19
C LYS A 71 -12.82 23.69 20.89
N GLU A 72 -13.42 23.31 19.75
CA GLU A 72 -13.04 23.88 18.45
C GLU A 72 -13.54 25.32 18.32
N MET A 73 -14.78 25.57 18.75
CA MET A 73 -15.32 26.93 18.79
C MET A 73 -14.55 27.81 19.78
N TYR A 74 -14.19 27.28 20.95
CA TYR A 74 -13.39 28.02 21.92
C TYR A 74 -11.96 28.28 21.42
N ALA A 75 -11.34 27.36 20.69
CA ALA A 75 -10.04 27.63 20.05
C ALA A 75 -10.14 28.81 19.07
N LEU A 76 -11.24 28.90 18.31
CA LEU A 76 -11.45 30.03 17.40
C LEU A 76 -11.71 31.35 18.13
N THR A 77 -12.32 31.34 19.33
CA THR A 77 -12.45 32.58 20.13
C THR A 77 -11.10 33.09 20.57
N GLN A 78 -10.22 32.18 21.00
CA GLN A 78 -8.86 32.51 21.41
C GLN A 78 -8.03 32.99 20.21
N GLU A 79 -8.15 32.33 19.06
CA GLU A 79 -7.42 32.73 17.85
C GLU A 79 -7.84 34.12 17.34
N PHE A 80 -9.14 34.45 17.43
CA PHE A 80 -9.68 35.71 16.92
C PHE A 80 -9.78 36.83 17.95
N ASP A 81 -9.38 36.55 19.20
CA ASP A 81 -9.41 37.48 20.32
C ASP A 81 -10.82 38.06 20.54
N PHE A 82 -11.81 37.17 20.66
CA PHE A 82 -13.20 37.56 20.90
C PHE A 82 -13.51 37.78 22.38
N ASP A 83 -14.32 38.79 22.65
CA ASP A 83 -14.81 39.08 24.00
C ASP A 83 -16.01 38.20 24.31
N LEU A 84 -15.85 37.29 25.27
CA LEU A 84 -16.90 36.36 25.65
C LEU A 84 -17.73 36.88 26.82
N ILE A 85 -19.04 36.65 26.73
CA ILE A 85 -20.03 37.06 27.72
C ILE A 85 -20.62 35.80 28.33
N VAL A 86 -20.49 35.67 29.65
CA VAL A 86 -21.15 34.60 30.42
C VAL A 86 -22.66 34.84 30.42
N GLN A 87 -23.42 33.79 30.10
CA GLN A 87 -24.87 33.82 30.16
C GLN A 87 -25.32 34.13 31.59
N ARG A 88 -26.20 35.12 31.73
CA ARG A 88 -26.72 35.53 33.03
C ARG A 88 -27.74 34.51 33.53
N THR A 89 -27.54 34.01 34.75
CA THR A 89 -28.37 32.99 35.40
C THR A 89 -28.98 33.45 36.74
N GLU A 90 -29.27 34.76 36.84
CA GLU A 90 -29.71 35.41 38.08
C GLU A 90 -31.15 35.96 37.97
N GLY A 91 -31.85 36.05 39.11
CA GLY A 91 -33.20 36.61 39.21
C GLY A 91 -34.31 35.58 39.04
N LEU A 92 -35.56 36.06 38.94
CA LEU A 92 -36.75 35.24 38.77
C LEU A 92 -37.05 35.01 37.28
N SER A 93 -37.31 33.77 36.91
CA SER A 93 -37.78 33.38 35.59
C SER A 93 -39.31 33.32 35.58
N LEU A 94 -39.91 33.42 34.41
CA LEU A 94 -41.36 33.34 34.24
C LEU A 94 -41.74 31.99 33.62
N ASP A 95 -42.70 31.31 34.21
CA ASP A 95 -43.37 30.15 33.62
C ASP A 95 -44.80 30.54 33.25
N GLN A 96 -45.15 30.38 31.98
CA GLN A 96 -46.48 30.69 31.45
C GLN A 96 -47.15 29.42 30.93
N SER A 97 -48.26 29.05 31.54
CA SER A 97 -49.03 27.88 31.16
C SER A 97 -50.48 28.01 31.63
N ASN A 98 -51.41 27.49 30.82
CA ASN A 98 -52.86 27.52 31.07
C ASN A 98 -53.44 28.94 31.28
N GLY A 99 -52.87 29.94 30.61
CA GLY A 99 -53.29 31.33 30.68
C GLY A 99 -52.86 32.07 31.96
N THR A 100 -52.02 31.44 32.79
CA THR A 100 -51.45 32.03 34.00
C THR A 100 -49.93 32.15 33.89
N THR A 101 -49.34 33.10 34.60
CA THR A 101 -47.88 33.30 34.64
C THR A 101 -47.38 33.35 36.08
N HIS A 102 -46.34 32.57 36.36
CA HIS A 102 -45.73 32.44 37.68
C HIS A 102 -44.26 32.85 37.64
N ALA A 103 -43.83 33.63 38.63
CA ALA A 103 -42.42 33.93 38.83
C ALA A 103 -41.76 32.85 39.70
N ILE A 104 -40.68 32.25 39.21
CA ILE A 104 -39.97 31.15 39.84
C ILE A 104 -38.46 31.43 39.91
N PRO A 105 -37.71 30.85 40.88
CA PRO A 105 -36.26 30.96 40.87
C PRO A 105 -35.65 30.43 39.57
N TYR A 106 -34.55 31.03 39.12
CA TYR A 106 -33.81 30.57 37.94
C TYR A 106 -33.50 29.06 37.99
N GLY A 107 -33.70 28.37 36.87
CA GLY A 107 -33.37 26.95 36.72
C GLY A 107 -34.34 25.98 37.43
N GLN A 108 -35.43 26.49 38.02
CA GLN A 108 -36.50 25.63 38.56
C GLN A 108 -37.63 25.45 37.54
N PHE A 109 -38.41 24.39 37.69
CA PHE A 109 -39.62 24.17 36.93
C PHE A 109 -40.81 24.86 37.62
N GLY A 110 -41.62 25.60 36.86
CA GLY A 110 -42.84 26.22 37.34
C GLY A 110 -44.06 25.34 37.12
N ASN A 111 -45.13 25.59 37.89
CA ASN A 111 -46.46 25.03 37.67
C ASN A 111 -46.59 23.49 37.73
N PHE A 112 -45.70 22.82 38.48
CA PHE A 112 -45.80 21.40 38.82
C PHE A 112 -45.97 21.19 40.32
N THR A 113 -46.73 20.17 40.73
CA THR A 113 -46.82 19.76 42.14
C THR A 113 -45.51 19.09 42.59
N ASP A 114 -45.28 19.00 43.91
CA ASP A 114 -44.09 18.31 44.45
C ASP A 114 -44.01 16.85 43.96
N GLU A 115 -45.16 16.18 43.78
CA GLU A 115 -45.22 14.83 43.21
C GLU A 115 -44.79 14.81 41.74
N GLN A 116 -45.26 15.77 40.94
CA GLN A 116 -44.87 15.89 39.53
C GLN A 116 -43.38 16.24 39.38
N LEU A 117 -42.83 17.10 40.25
CA LEU A 117 -41.40 17.40 40.28
C LEU A 117 -40.57 16.16 40.60
N ALA A 118 -41.00 15.33 41.55
CA ALA A 118 -40.36 14.06 41.84
C ALA A 118 -40.41 13.10 40.65
N GLU A 119 -41.55 13.05 39.95
CA GLU A 119 -41.73 12.24 38.73
C GLU A 119 -40.80 12.70 37.59
N ILE A 120 -40.69 14.02 37.38
CA ILE A 120 -39.77 14.62 36.39
C ILE A 120 -38.33 14.18 36.68
N LEU A 121 -37.87 14.23 37.93
CA LEU A 121 -36.52 13.82 38.30
C LEU A 121 -36.26 12.33 37.98
N VAL A 122 -37.24 11.46 38.21
CA VAL A 122 -37.14 10.04 37.87
C VAL A 122 -37.08 9.84 36.36
N ILE A 123 -37.93 10.53 35.59
CA ILE A 123 -37.94 10.46 34.13
C ILE A 123 -36.60 10.93 33.56
N MET A 124 -36.08 12.07 34.03
CA MET A 124 -34.80 12.61 33.58
C MET A 124 -33.64 11.67 33.90
N ALA A 125 -33.60 11.08 35.10
CA ALA A 125 -32.58 10.11 35.48
C ALA A 125 -32.61 8.87 34.58
N LYS A 126 -33.80 8.31 34.33
CA LYS A 126 -33.96 7.14 33.46
C LYS A 126 -33.67 7.48 31.99
N LEU A 127 -34.05 8.66 31.49
CA LEU A 127 -33.65 9.13 30.16
C LEU A 127 -32.12 9.28 30.05
N GLN A 128 -31.45 9.75 31.10
CA GLN A 128 -30.00 9.84 31.15
C GLN A 128 -29.36 8.44 31.06
N GLU A 129 -29.93 7.39 31.67
CA GLU A 129 -29.44 6.02 31.49
C GLU A 129 -29.50 5.57 30.02
N TYR A 130 -30.59 5.89 29.30
CA TYR A 130 -30.70 5.63 27.87
C TYR A 130 -29.65 6.38 27.05
N VAL A 131 -29.36 7.63 27.42
CA VAL A 131 -28.29 8.45 26.82
C VAL A 131 -26.92 7.84 27.10
N ASP A 132 -26.65 7.42 28.34
CA ASP A 132 -25.35 6.90 28.76
C ASP A 132 -24.97 5.63 28.03
N ARG A 133 -25.92 4.70 27.91
CA ARG A 133 -25.74 3.42 27.19
C ARG A 133 -25.78 3.55 25.66
N SER A 134 -26.23 4.69 25.12
CA SER A 134 -26.29 4.90 23.67
C SER A 134 -24.89 5.02 23.08
N ASN A 135 -24.63 4.30 21.99
CA ASN A 135 -23.39 4.44 21.25
C ASN A 135 -23.38 5.78 20.49
N LEU A 136 -22.42 6.64 20.82
CA LEU A 136 -22.35 7.99 20.27
C LEU A 136 -21.98 8.00 18.77
N GLU A 137 -21.02 7.16 18.36
CA GLU A 137 -20.49 7.13 17.00
C GLU A 137 -21.35 6.29 16.05
N HIS A 138 -21.77 5.12 16.55
CA HIS A 138 -22.57 4.11 15.84
C HIS A 138 -23.88 3.83 16.59
N PRO A 139 -24.84 4.78 16.63
CA PRO A 139 -26.08 4.64 17.41
C PRO A 139 -26.94 3.42 17.03
N HIS A 140 -26.78 2.90 15.81
CA HIS A 140 -27.47 1.70 15.34
C HIS A 140 -26.98 0.40 15.99
N LEU A 141 -25.77 0.39 16.57
CA LEU A 141 -25.22 -0.73 17.34
C LEU A 141 -25.54 -0.63 18.83
N GLY A 142 -26.22 0.44 19.25
CA GLY A 142 -26.57 0.67 20.65
C GLY A 142 -27.60 -0.34 21.17
N PRO A 143 -27.67 -0.54 22.49
CA PRO A 143 -28.66 -1.42 23.10
C PRO A 143 -30.07 -0.94 22.81
N GLU A 144 -30.92 -1.86 22.33
CA GLU A 144 -32.30 -1.60 21.90
C GLU A 144 -32.42 -0.59 20.73
N ALA A 145 -31.35 -0.37 19.95
CA ALA A 145 -31.35 0.62 18.86
C ALA A 145 -32.51 0.42 17.86
N GLU A 146 -32.75 -0.81 17.38
CA GLU A 146 -33.87 -1.08 16.47
C GLU A 146 -35.24 -0.77 17.10
N LYS A 147 -35.44 -1.16 18.37
CA LYS A 147 -36.67 -0.87 19.11
C LYS A 147 -36.87 0.64 19.25
N LEU A 148 -35.85 1.36 19.75
CA LEU A 148 -35.92 2.80 19.97
C LEU A 148 -36.07 3.58 18.65
N ASP A 149 -35.46 3.11 17.56
CA ASP A 149 -35.61 3.77 16.27
C ASP A 149 -36.95 3.44 15.62
N SER A 150 -37.62 2.34 15.96
CA SER A 150 -38.93 1.98 15.41
C SER A 150 -40.09 2.86 15.89
N MET A 151 -39.87 3.69 16.91
CA MET A 151 -40.89 4.54 17.53
C MET A 151 -40.51 6.01 17.55
N THR A 152 -41.52 6.86 17.60
CA THR A 152 -41.35 8.29 17.81
C THR A 152 -40.90 8.59 19.24
N ALA A 153 -40.31 9.76 19.47
CA ALA A 153 -39.96 10.21 20.82
C ALA A 153 -41.20 10.33 21.72
N LEU A 154 -42.37 10.67 21.16
CA LEU A 154 -43.63 10.69 21.88
C LEU A 154 -44.06 9.29 22.33
N GLU A 155 -44.10 8.31 21.41
CA GLU A 155 -44.45 6.92 21.74
C GLU A 155 -43.48 6.31 22.76
N PHE A 156 -42.18 6.63 22.66
CA PHE A 156 -41.20 6.24 23.65
C PHE A 156 -41.54 6.80 25.03
N ALA A 157 -41.91 8.09 25.11
CA ALA A 157 -42.26 8.72 26.37
C ALA A 157 -43.47 8.03 27.02
N SER A 158 -44.56 7.84 26.27
CA SER A 158 -45.78 7.20 26.75
C SER A 158 -45.55 5.73 27.14
N ASN A 159 -44.73 4.99 26.38
CA ASN A 159 -44.46 3.57 26.63
C ASN A 159 -43.53 3.32 27.84
N GLU A 160 -42.49 4.14 28.00
CA GLU A 160 -41.45 3.91 29.02
C GLU A 160 -41.71 4.60 30.35
N PHE A 161 -42.52 5.67 30.35
CA PHE A 161 -42.78 6.50 31.53
C PHE A 161 -44.28 6.70 31.81
N GLY A 162 -45.17 6.40 30.87
CA GLY A 162 -46.61 6.64 30.99
C GLY A 162 -47.05 7.97 30.37
N GLU A 163 -48.35 8.10 30.11
CA GLU A 163 -48.97 9.34 29.60
C GLU A 163 -48.95 10.45 30.67
N GLY A 164 -48.91 11.72 30.24
CA GLY A 164 -48.92 12.88 31.12
C GLY A 164 -47.60 13.64 31.12
N ILE A 165 -46.89 13.69 32.26
CA ILE A 165 -45.75 14.60 32.41
C ILE A 165 -44.56 14.25 31.50
N ALA A 166 -44.37 12.97 31.19
CA ALA A 166 -43.30 12.52 30.30
C ALA A 166 -43.46 13.09 28.88
N GLU A 167 -44.70 13.16 28.38
CA GLU A 167 -45.00 13.74 27.06
C GLU A 167 -44.72 15.24 27.02
N VAL A 168 -45.01 15.95 28.12
CA VAL A 168 -44.69 17.37 28.26
C VAL A 168 -43.17 17.60 28.22
N LEU A 169 -42.40 16.80 28.97
CA LEU A 169 -40.94 16.91 28.99
C LEU A 169 -40.31 16.64 27.62
N VAL A 170 -40.72 15.56 26.95
CA VAL A 170 -40.18 15.23 25.63
C VAL A 170 -40.64 16.24 24.57
N THR A 171 -41.82 16.85 24.73
CA THR A 171 -42.26 17.98 23.89
C THR A 171 -41.33 19.18 24.06
N ILE A 172 -41.00 19.56 25.28
CA ILE A 172 -40.06 20.66 25.57
C ILE A 172 -38.70 20.36 24.94
N LEU A 173 -38.14 19.17 25.17
CA LEU A 173 -36.84 18.79 24.59
C LEU A 173 -36.86 18.80 23.06
N ALA A 174 -37.88 18.23 22.42
CA ALA A 174 -37.98 18.20 20.95
C ALA A 174 -38.12 19.59 20.34
N ARG A 175 -38.91 20.47 20.97
CA ARG A 175 -39.09 21.85 20.51
C ARG A 175 -37.84 22.69 20.74
N ASP A 176 -37.31 22.69 21.95
CA ASP A 176 -36.22 23.58 22.35
C ASP A 176 -34.89 23.20 21.71
N LEU A 177 -34.63 21.90 21.52
CA LEU A 177 -33.37 21.44 20.91
C LEU A 177 -33.43 21.37 19.39
N LEU A 178 -34.59 21.05 18.81
CA LEU A 178 -34.69 20.64 17.41
C LEU A 178 -35.80 21.34 16.61
N GLY A 179 -36.69 22.10 17.24
CA GLY A 179 -37.76 22.82 16.55
C GLY A 179 -38.83 21.91 15.92
N VAL A 180 -39.04 20.73 16.49
CA VAL A 180 -40.03 19.74 16.00
C VAL A 180 -40.93 19.26 17.13
N GLU A 181 -42.06 18.67 16.79
CA GLU A 181 -42.92 17.97 17.74
C GLU A 181 -42.37 16.56 18.01
N PRO A 182 -42.58 15.99 19.21
CA PRO A 182 -42.02 14.69 19.59
C PRO A 182 -42.55 13.50 18.77
N GLY A 183 -43.67 13.68 18.07
CA GLY A 183 -44.20 12.70 17.11
C GLY A 183 -43.52 12.73 15.73
N GLU A 184 -42.61 13.69 15.47
CA GLU A 184 -41.95 13.85 14.16
C GLU A 184 -40.56 13.20 14.08
N LEU A 185 -39.94 12.86 15.22
CA LEU A 185 -38.58 12.32 15.29
C LEU A 185 -38.52 10.96 16.01
N SER A 186 -37.53 10.17 15.61
CA SER A 186 -37.16 8.91 16.27
C SER A 186 -36.71 9.12 17.72
N ALA A 187 -37.11 8.21 18.61
CA ALA A 187 -36.62 8.21 19.99
C ALA A 187 -35.10 7.95 20.05
N LEU A 188 -34.59 7.02 19.24
CA LEU A 188 -33.14 6.77 19.13
C LEU A 188 -32.40 8.03 18.66
N PHE A 189 -32.95 8.77 17.69
CA PHE A 189 -32.33 10.00 17.21
C PHE A 189 -32.26 11.06 18.31
N LEU A 190 -33.34 11.28 19.06
CA LEU A 190 -33.36 12.22 20.18
C LEU A 190 -32.30 11.87 21.24
N ILE A 191 -32.21 10.58 21.62
CA ILE A 191 -31.22 10.08 22.57
C ILE A 191 -29.79 10.31 22.04
N ASN A 192 -29.52 9.96 20.78
CA ASN A 192 -28.21 10.19 20.16
C ASN A 192 -27.85 11.69 20.08
N TYR A 193 -28.83 12.55 19.79
CA TYR A 193 -28.64 14.00 19.74
C TYR A 193 -28.23 14.56 21.11
N ILE A 194 -28.92 14.16 22.18
CA ILE A 194 -28.60 14.54 23.56
C ILE A 194 -27.21 14.01 23.95
N LYS A 195 -26.90 12.75 23.64
CA LYS A 195 -25.57 12.16 23.89
C LYS A 195 -24.47 12.94 23.18
N SER A 196 -24.72 13.41 21.95
CA SER A 196 -23.76 14.21 21.19
C SER A 196 -23.45 15.56 21.84
N GLY A 197 -24.40 16.15 22.58
CA GLY A 197 -24.22 17.37 23.37
C GLY A 197 -23.67 17.12 24.77
N THR A 198 -22.98 16.01 24.99
CA THR A 198 -22.38 15.59 26.28
C THR A 198 -23.38 15.25 27.38
N GLY A 199 -24.63 14.89 27.01
CA GLY A 199 -25.65 14.42 27.95
C GLY A 199 -26.73 15.47 28.25
N LEU A 200 -27.79 15.02 28.93
CA LEU A 200 -29.00 15.81 29.15
C LEU A 200 -28.76 17.06 30.00
N ALA A 201 -27.93 16.93 31.04
CA ALA A 201 -27.60 18.05 31.93
C ALA A 201 -26.85 19.18 31.21
N ASN A 202 -25.95 18.84 30.28
CA ASN A 202 -25.11 19.82 29.62
C ASN A 202 -25.82 20.48 28.44
N ILE A 203 -26.53 19.70 27.60
CA ILE A 203 -27.14 20.25 26.37
C ILE A 203 -28.23 21.31 26.66
N SER A 204 -28.84 21.25 27.85
CA SER A 204 -29.95 22.12 28.26
C SER A 204 -29.57 23.17 29.33
N SER A 205 -28.29 23.35 29.62
CA SER A 205 -27.82 24.22 30.72
C SER A 205 -27.22 25.54 30.22
N ASP A 206 -27.48 26.61 30.97
CA ASP A 206 -26.89 27.93 30.78
C ASP A 206 -25.61 28.13 31.64
N ASN A 207 -25.21 27.13 32.46
CA ASN A 207 -24.05 27.21 33.36
C ASN A 207 -22.74 26.78 32.68
N LYS A 208 -21.62 26.78 33.42
CA LYS A 208 -20.25 26.54 32.94
C LYS A 208 -20.07 25.44 31.90
N ASP A 209 -20.70 24.28 32.08
CA ASP A 209 -20.58 23.13 31.17
C ASP A 209 -21.77 22.99 30.20
N GLY A 210 -22.64 23.99 30.20
CA GLY A 210 -23.87 24.00 29.46
C GLY A 210 -23.74 24.51 28.02
N GLY A 211 -24.59 24.02 27.12
CA GLY A 211 -24.60 24.42 25.71
C GLY A 211 -24.92 25.91 25.49
N GLN A 212 -25.46 26.60 26.50
CA GLN A 212 -25.83 28.01 26.45
C GLN A 212 -24.94 28.90 27.34
N TYR A 213 -23.73 28.45 27.68
CA TYR A 213 -22.87 29.13 28.67
C TYR A 213 -22.30 30.50 28.21
N LEU A 214 -21.79 30.58 26.98
CA LEU A 214 -21.05 31.76 26.50
C LEU A 214 -21.67 32.32 25.23
N ARG A 215 -21.64 33.65 25.10
CA ARG A 215 -21.96 34.38 23.87
C ARG A 215 -20.76 35.21 23.43
N ASN A 216 -20.69 35.50 22.14
CA ASN A 216 -19.66 36.38 21.57
C ASN A 216 -20.19 37.82 21.51
N ARG A 217 -19.52 38.76 22.19
CA ARG A 217 -19.89 40.19 22.17
C ARG A 217 -19.91 40.77 20.76
N GLN A 218 -19.00 40.30 19.90
CA GLN A 218 -18.89 40.71 18.50
C GLN A 218 -19.89 40.00 17.55
N GLY A 219 -20.78 39.13 18.06
CA GLY A 219 -21.74 38.35 17.28
C GLY A 219 -21.12 37.11 16.62
N ASN A 220 -21.87 36.02 16.54
CA ASN A 220 -21.32 34.73 16.10
C ASN A 220 -21.14 34.60 14.59
N GLU A 221 -21.71 35.50 13.79
CA GLU A 221 -21.38 35.57 12.36
C GLU A 221 -19.90 35.95 12.14
N MET A 222 -19.27 36.61 13.12
CA MET A 222 -17.86 36.98 13.03
C MET A 222 -16.91 35.80 12.96
N PHE A 223 -17.27 34.61 13.46
CA PHE A 223 -16.47 33.40 13.26
C PHE A 223 -16.30 33.08 11.78
N ALA A 224 -17.40 33.09 11.02
CA ALA A 224 -17.37 32.85 9.59
C ALA A 224 -16.62 33.96 8.84
N ILE A 225 -16.83 35.23 9.22
CA ILE A 225 -16.13 36.37 8.63
C ILE A 225 -14.62 36.28 8.84
N LYS A 226 -14.17 35.95 10.05
CA LYS A 226 -12.74 35.80 10.37
C LYS A 226 -12.12 34.58 9.69
N GLN A 227 -12.83 33.45 9.61
CA GLN A 227 -12.36 32.30 8.83
C GLN A 227 -12.23 32.63 7.34
N ALA A 228 -13.26 33.25 6.74
CA ALA A 228 -13.22 33.65 5.34
C ALA A 228 -12.11 34.68 5.06
N ALA A 229 -11.75 35.53 6.04
CA ALA A 229 -10.65 36.48 5.93
C ALA A 229 -9.26 35.82 5.86
N LYS A 230 -9.13 34.56 6.29
CA LYS A 230 -7.90 33.76 6.10
C LYS A 230 -7.72 33.28 4.66
N LEU A 231 -8.80 33.29 3.87
CA LEU A 231 -8.82 32.77 2.50
C LEU A 231 -8.68 33.91 1.47
N ASP A 232 -8.22 33.59 0.27
CA ASP A 232 -8.31 34.54 -0.85
C ASP A 232 -9.78 34.79 -1.20
N LYS A 233 -10.24 36.04 -1.03
CA LYS A 233 -11.61 36.47 -1.35
C LYS A 233 -12.03 36.11 -2.79
N LYS A 234 -11.10 36.00 -3.73
CA LYS A 234 -11.42 35.59 -5.12
C LYS A 234 -11.85 34.14 -5.22
N LYS A 235 -11.44 33.28 -4.27
CA LYS A 235 -11.81 31.86 -4.19
C LYS A 235 -13.18 31.63 -3.54
N ILE A 236 -13.83 32.66 -2.97
CA ILE A 236 -15.19 32.57 -2.44
C ILE A 236 -16.16 33.23 -3.42
N LYS A 237 -17.09 32.45 -3.97
CA LYS A 237 -18.10 32.90 -4.93
C LYS A 237 -19.48 32.91 -4.28
N LEU A 238 -19.94 34.12 -3.95
CA LEU A 238 -21.30 34.37 -3.49
C LEU A 238 -22.28 34.33 -4.67
N ASN A 239 -23.58 34.29 -4.38
CA ASN A 239 -24.66 34.24 -5.37
C ASN A 239 -24.48 33.11 -6.40
N SER A 240 -23.86 32.00 -6.00
CA SER A 240 -23.46 30.88 -6.86
C SER A 240 -24.16 29.58 -6.47
N PRO A 241 -25.51 29.54 -6.45
CA PRO A 241 -26.26 28.36 -6.02
C PRO A 241 -25.98 27.19 -6.97
N VAL A 242 -25.49 26.09 -6.42
CA VAL A 242 -25.21 24.86 -7.18
C VAL A 242 -26.51 24.14 -7.48
N VAL A 243 -26.69 23.72 -8.74
CA VAL A 243 -27.90 23.03 -9.21
C VAL A 243 -27.60 21.65 -9.79
N LYS A 244 -26.33 21.36 -10.14
CA LYS A 244 -25.94 20.06 -10.69
C LYS A 244 -24.49 19.71 -10.39
N ILE A 245 -24.24 18.45 -10.02
CA ILE A 245 -22.90 17.87 -9.82
C ILE A 245 -22.78 16.63 -10.71
N ILE A 246 -21.84 16.65 -11.65
CA ILE A 246 -21.54 15.54 -12.55
C ILE A 246 -20.20 14.95 -12.15
N GLN A 247 -20.12 13.62 -12.07
CA GLN A 247 -18.90 12.90 -11.71
C GLN A 247 -18.53 11.93 -12.83
N ASP A 248 -17.29 12.03 -13.32
CA ASP A 248 -16.71 11.12 -14.31
C ASP A 248 -15.28 10.72 -13.92
N LYS A 249 -14.60 9.95 -14.79
CA LYS A 249 -13.22 9.49 -14.55
C LYS A 249 -12.20 10.63 -14.37
N LYS A 250 -12.51 11.85 -14.82
CA LYS A 250 -11.64 13.04 -14.76
C LYS A 250 -11.92 13.93 -13.55
N GLY A 251 -12.94 13.61 -12.75
CA GLY A 251 -13.29 14.34 -11.53
C GLY A 251 -14.76 14.78 -11.50
N CYS A 252 -15.01 15.96 -10.95
CA CYS A 252 -16.33 16.56 -10.79
C CYS A 252 -16.50 17.81 -11.65
N THR A 253 -17.68 17.97 -12.23
CA THR A 253 -18.15 19.22 -12.82
C THR A 253 -19.34 19.74 -12.03
N VAL A 254 -19.20 20.92 -11.43
CA VAL A 254 -20.24 21.59 -10.64
C VAL A 254 -20.82 22.75 -11.45
N LYS A 255 -22.15 22.78 -11.60
CA LYS A 255 -22.87 23.83 -12.33
C LYS A 255 -23.69 24.68 -11.38
N THR A 256 -23.59 25.99 -11.53
CA THR A 256 -24.42 26.95 -10.78
C THR A 256 -25.66 27.34 -11.58
N LYS A 257 -26.69 27.84 -10.89
CA LYS A 257 -27.92 28.35 -11.50
C LYS A 257 -27.67 29.48 -12.50
N ASN A 258 -26.60 30.24 -12.30
CA ASN A 258 -26.23 31.37 -13.17
C ASN A 258 -25.53 30.93 -14.46
N GLY A 259 -25.26 29.63 -14.63
CA GLY A 259 -24.64 29.05 -15.83
C GLY A 259 -23.12 28.85 -15.73
N ASP A 260 -22.50 29.23 -14.61
CA ASP A 260 -21.08 28.98 -14.38
C ASP A 260 -20.80 27.48 -14.19
N LYS A 261 -19.61 27.06 -14.61
CA LYS A 261 -19.13 25.68 -14.49
C LYS A 261 -17.76 25.66 -13.83
N TYR A 262 -17.63 24.85 -12.79
CA TYR A 262 -16.39 24.64 -12.07
C TYR A 262 -15.99 23.17 -12.19
N HIS A 263 -14.70 22.91 -12.32
CA HIS A 263 -14.17 21.55 -12.45
C HIS A 263 -13.22 21.28 -11.30
N SER A 264 -13.32 20.09 -10.72
CA SER A 264 -12.42 19.67 -9.65
C SER A 264 -12.14 18.19 -9.62
N LYS A 265 -11.20 17.75 -8.79
CA LYS A 265 -11.02 16.32 -8.48
C LYS A 265 -12.12 15.81 -7.56
N LYS A 266 -12.43 16.59 -6.51
CA LYS A 266 -13.42 16.25 -5.48
C LYS A 266 -14.36 17.42 -5.19
N VAL A 267 -15.49 17.10 -4.57
CA VAL A 267 -16.47 18.07 -4.08
C VAL A 267 -16.71 17.82 -2.59
N ILE A 268 -16.68 18.86 -1.79
CA ILE A 268 -17.15 18.83 -0.40
C ILE A 268 -18.51 19.52 -0.38
N LEU A 269 -19.54 18.78 0.00
CA LEU A 269 -20.92 19.27 0.09
C LEU A 269 -21.24 19.60 1.55
N SER A 270 -21.42 20.88 1.86
CA SER A 270 -21.63 21.43 3.22
C SER A 270 -23.02 22.04 3.40
N VAL A 271 -24.03 21.49 2.75
CA VAL A 271 -25.43 21.95 2.86
C VAL A 271 -26.27 20.88 3.59
N PRO A 272 -27.34 21.27 4.31
CA PRO A 272 -28.25 20.33 4.96
C PRO A 272 -28.70 19.18 4.04
N THR A 273 -28.79 17.96 4.58
CA THR A 273 -29.28 16.77 3.85
C THR A 273 -30.62 16.99 3.14
N SER A 274 -31.52 17.79 3.71
CA SER A 274 -32.82 18.15 3.14
C SER A 274 -32.74 19.03 1.88
N LEU A 275 -31.57 19.59 1.56
CA LEU A 275 -31.32 20.36 0.34
C LEU A 275 -30.70 19.53 -0.78
N TYR A 276 -30.28 18.29 -0.52
CA TYR A 276 -29.75 17.42 -1.57
C TYR A 276 -30.74 17.22 -2.74
N PRO A 277 -32.06 17.10 -2.53
CA PRO A 277 -33.01 16.98 -3.64
C PRO A 277 -33.05 18.19 -4.60
N ASN A 278 -32.52 19.35 -4.18
CA ASN A 278 -32.43 20.54 -5.03
C ASN A 278 -31.19 20.54 -5.94
N ILE A 279 -30.30 19.54 -5.82
CA ILE A 279 -29.10 19.37 -6.63
C ILE A 279 -29.27 18.12 -7.49
N ASP A 280 -29.13 18.26 -8.80
CA ASP A 280 -29.09 17.11 -9.71
C ASP A 280 -27.72 16.41 -9.62
N PHE A 281 -27.69 15.12 -9.30
CA PHE A 281 -26.47 14.32 -9.23
C PHE A 281 -26.38 13.36 -10.41
N GLU A 282 -25.25 13.38 -11.11
CA GLU A 282 -24.97 12.48 -12.23
C GLU A 282 -23.63 11.74 -11.97
N PRO A 283 -23.65 10.42 -11.71
CA PRO A 283 -24.83 9.59 -11.54
C PRO A 283 -25.62 9.92 -10.26
N HIS A 284 -26.86 9.43 -10.22
CA HIS A 284 -27.75 9.62 -9.07
C HIS A 284 -27.14 9.13 -7.77
N LEU A 285 -27.46 9.82 -6.66
CA LEU A 285 -27.03 9.42 -5.32
C LEU A 285 -27.44 7.96 -5.01
N PRO A 286 -26.64 7.22 -4.22
CA PRO A 286 -26.98 5.88 -3.76
C PRO A 286 -28.32 5.87 -3.03
N LEU A 287 -28.99 4.70 -3.00
CA LEU A 287 -30.33 4.58 -2.41
C LEU A 287 -30.38 5.11 -0.98
N ALA A 288 -29.42 4.72 -0.13
CA ALA A 288 -29.35 5.18 1.26
C ALA A 288 -29.24 6.72 1.37
N LYS A 289 -28.42 7.36 0.52
CA LYS A 289 -28.27 8.83 0.52
C LYS A 289 -29.54 9.54 0.06
N ARG A 290 -30.23 8.99 -0.95
CA ARG A 290 -31.54 9.52 -1.39
C ARG A 290 -32.58 9.37 -0.29
N GLU A 291 -32.64 8.23 0.37
CA GLU A 291 -33.56 8.00 1.47
C GLU A 291 -33.31 8.97 2.65
N ILE A 292 -32.05 9.22 3.02
CA ILE A 292 -31.70 10.25 4.01
C ILE A 292 -32.17 11.63 3.54
N ALA A 293 -31.86 12.01 2.30
CA ALA A 293 -32.22 13.30 1.73
C ALA A 293 -33.74 13.54 1.72
N ASP A 294 -34.51 12.53 1.33
CA ASP A 294 -35.97 12.60 1.19
C ASP A 294 -36.68 12.45 2.54
N SER A 295 -36.05 11.81 3.54
CA SER A 295 -36.66 11.51 4.83
C SER A 295 -36.23 12.43 5.98
N THR A 296 -35.18 13.21 5.81
CA THR A 296 -34.75 14.19 6.83
C THR A 296 -35.45 15.54 6.64
N LYS A 297 -35.78 16.19 7.75
CA LYS A 297 -36.45 17.52 7.74
C LYS A 297 -35.80 18.44 8.75
N LEU A 298 -35.75 19.72 8.45
CA LEU A 298 -35.37 20.74 9.44
C LEU A 298 -36.57 21.13 10.28
N GLY A 299 -36.34 21.36 11.57
CA GLY A 299 -37.34 21.94 12.46
C GLY A 299 -37.63 23.40 12.14
N TYR A 300 -38.72 23.91 12.71
CA TYR A 300 -39.00 25.34 12.70
C TYR A 300 -38.31 25.97 13.91
N TYR A 301 -37.39 26.90 13.66
CA TYR A 301 -36.60 27.54 14.72
C TYR A 301 -36.26 28.98 14.32
N SER A 302 -37.04 29.93 14.84
CA SER A 302 -36.88 31.36 14.53
C SER A 302 -36.90 32.20 15.79
N LYS A 303 -36.40 33.43 15.67
CA LYS A 303 -36.24 34.36 16.79
C LYS A 303 -36.88 35.70 16.48
N SER A 304 -37.51 36.28 17.50
CA SER A 304 -37.75 37.72 17.59
C SER A 304 -36.91 38.29 18.74
N ILE A 305 -36.38 39.49 18.58
CA ILE A 305 -35.50 40.13 19.55
C ILE A 305 -36.07 41.49 19.88
N LEU A 306 -36.49 41.65 21.14
CA LEU A 306 -37.01 42.90 21.68
C LEU A 306 -35.86 43.69 22.27
N VAL A 307 -35.59 44.87 21.70
CA VAL A 307 -34.49 45.75 22.12
C VAL A 307 -35.06 46.96 22.86
N PHE A 308 -34.48 47.31 23.99
CA PHE A 308 -34.95 48.37 24.89
C PHE A 308 -33.87 49.44 25.11
N ASP A 309 -34.26 50.60 25.64
CA ASP A 309 -33.29 51.67 25.99
C ASP A 309 -32.57 51.37 27.33
N GLU A 310 -33.08 50.45 28.16
CA GLU A 310 -32.47 50.00 29.42
C GLU A 310 -32.88 48.54 29.75
N PRO A 311 -32.09 47.80 30.55
CA PRO A 311 -32.39 46.42 30.93
C PRO A 311 -33.36 46.37 32.12
N TRP A 312 -34.56 46.94 31.96
CA TRP A 312 -35.55 47.14 33.03
C TRP A 312 -35.93 45.85 33.77
N TRP A 313 -35.92 44.70 33.10
CA TRP A 313 -36.20 43.39 33.72
C TRP A 313 -35.15 43.04 34.78
N ARG A 314 -33.87 43.37 34.57
CA ARG A 314 -32.82 43.16 35.58
C ARG A 314 -33.07 44.01 36.83
N ASN A 315 -33.55 45.26 36.66
CA ASN A 315 -33.92 46.14 37.77
C ASN A 315 -35.14 45.61 38.56
N ALA A 316 -36.04 44.89 37.88
CA ALA A 316 -37.19 44.22 38.47
C ALA A 316 -36.84 42.84 39.08
N ASN A 317 -35.56 42.49 39.21
CA ASN A 317 -35.09 41.18 39.67
C ASN A 317 -35.58 40.00 38.81
N LEU A 318 -35.86 40.24 37.53
CA LEU A 318 -36.18 39.20 36.55
C LEU A 318 -34.91 38.71 35.84
N SER A 319 -34.90 37.43 35.48
CA SER A 319 -33.81 36.81 34.71
C SER A 319 -33.88 37.12 33.21
N GLY A 320 -35.05 37.54 32.72
CA GLY A 320 -35.35 37.63 31.29
C GLY A 320 -35.69 36.29 30.64
N VAL A 321 -35.73 35.20 31.43
CA VAL A 321 -36.20 33.90 30.99
C VAL A 321 -37.71 33.82 31.08
N LEU A 322 -38.33 33.40 30.00
CA LEU A 322 -39.73 32.95 29.94
C LEU A 322 -39.72 31.52 29.39
N THR A 323 -40.45 30.61 30.01
CA THR A 323 -40.85 29.32 29.41
C THR A 323 -42.35 29.35 29.27
N SER A 324 -42.87 28.99 28.09
CA SER A 324 -44.29 29.08 27.82
C SER A 324 -44.82 27.90 27.02
N MET A 325 -45.87 27.28 27.55
CA MET A 325 -46.70 26.31 26.82
C MET A 325 -47.89 26.97 26.12
N ASP A 326 -48.10 28.26 26.38
CA ASP A 326 -49.13 29.09 25.74
C ASP A 326 -48.54 29.98 24.64
N GLY A 327 -49.37 30.42 23.70
CA GLY A 327 -49.02 31.44 22.72
C GLY A 327 -47.96 31.02 21.69
N LEU A 328 -47.26 32.02 21.13
CA LEU A 328 -46.29 31.83 20.03
C LEU A 328 -44.83 31.97 20.47
N ILE A 329 -44.56 32.61 21.61
CA ILE A 329 -43.25 32.56 22.27
C ILE A 329 -43.20 31.25 23.04
N SER A 330 -42.31 30.34 22.66
CA SER A 330 -42.10 29.08 23.39
C SER A 330 -41.18 29.27 24.59
N PHE A 331 -40.11 30.04 24.40
CA PHE A 331 -39.25 30.49 25.49
C PHE A 331 -38.53 31.79 25.14
N ALA A 332 -37.97 32.46 26.15
CA ALA A 332 -37.15 33.64 25.98
C ALA A 332 -35.89 33.58 26.85
N ARG A 333 -34.87 34.36 26.46
CA ARG A 333 -33.59 34.47 27.16
C ARG A 333 -33.12 35.92 27.17
N ASP A 334 -32.52 36.34 28.29
CA ASP A 334 -31.76 37.59 28.35
C ASP A 334 -30.52 37.48 27.46
N THR A 335 -30.45 38.36 26.46
CA THR A 335 -29.33 38.46 25.53
C THR A 335 -28.67 39.83 25.57
N CYS A 336 -28.83 40.56 26.67
CA CYS A 336 -28.27 41.89 26.87
C CYS A 336 -26.73 41.87 27.00
N VAL A 337 -26.10 42.90 26.44
CA VAL A 337 -24.69 43.27 26.57
C VAL A 337 -24.60 44.71 27.08
N PRO A 338 -24.56 44.92 28.41
CA PRO A 338 -24.56 46.27 29.00
C PRO A 338 -23.41 47.15 28.53
N GLU A 339 -22.24 46.57 28.29
CA GLU A 339 -21.02 47.25 27.85
C GLU A 339 -21.21 47.95 26.50
N ASP A 340 -22.09 47.41 25.64
CA ASP A 340 -22.42 47.97 24.32
C ASP A 340 -23.72 48.77 24.31
N LYS A 341 -24.34 48.96 25.48
CA LYS A 341 -25.70 49.51 25.63
C LYS A 341 -26.73 48.75 24.78
N GLN A 342 -26.49 47.45 24.63
CA GLN A 342 -27.34 46.53 23.90
C GLN A 342 -28.24 45.84 24.93
N TYR A 343 -29.49 46.25 25.03
CA TYR A 343 -30.42 45.70 26.02
C TYR A 343 -31.52 44.93 25.32
N SER A 344 -31.40 43.59 25.24
CA SER A 344 -32.43 42.77 24.60
C SER A 344 -32.82 41.52 25.35
N ILE A 345 -34.06 41.09 25.05
CA ILE A 345 -34.54 39.73 25.30
C ILE A 345 -34.81 39.08 23.94
N THR A 346 -34.29 37.87 23.75
CA THR A 346 -34.55 37.05 22.58
C THR A 346 -35.68 36.09 22.88
N CYS A 347 -36.74 36.14 22.07
CA CYS A 347 -37.90 35.26 22.13
C CYS A 347 -37.83 34.23 21.00
N PHE A 348 -38.06 32.97 21.35
CA PHE A 348 -37.95 31.81 20.47
C PHE A 348 -39.31 31.33 20.02
N HIS A 349 -39.43 31.08 18.72
CA HIS A 349 -40.61 30.54 18.05
C HIS A 349 -40.20 29.20 17.44
N VAL A 350 -40.51 28.11 18.14
CA VAL A 350 -40.02 26.76 17.80
C VAL A 350 -41.18 25.78 17.62
N GLY A 351 -40.97 24.74 16.82
CA GLY A 351 -41.98 23.70 16.59
C GLY A 351 -43.29 24.25 16.02
N GLN A 352 -44.41 23.67 16.42
CA GLN A 352 -45.74 24.04 15.94
C GLN A 352 -46.11 25.52 16.21
N PRO A 353 -45.90 26.10 17.42
CA PRO A 353 -46.12 27.54 17.65
C PRO A 353 -45.33 28.42 16.66
N GLY A 354 -44.09 28.05 16.36
CA GLY A 354 -43.29 28.77 15.36
C GLY A 354 -43.85 28.66 13.94
N ARG A 355 -44.34 27.48 13.54
CA ARG A 355 -45.02 27.30 12.23
C ARG A 355 -46.28 28.15 12.12
N GLU A 356 -47.01 28.36 13.22
CA GLU A 356 -48.17 29.25 13.26
C GLU A 356 -47.76 30.72 13.19
N TRP A 357 -46.71 31.10 13.91
CA TRP A 357 -46.13 32.43 13.85
C TRP A 357 -45.68 32.81 12.43
N SER A 358 -45.05 31.89 11.68
CA SER A 358 -44.62 32.11 10.29
C SER A 358 -45.75 32.47 9.32
N LYS A 359 -46.99 32.01 9.59
CA LYS A 359 -48.15 32.26 8.72
C LYS A 359 -48.69 33.69 8.84
N LEU A 360 -48.36 34.38 9.92
CA LEU A 360 -48.80 35.75 10.18
C LEU A 360 -47.99 36.75 9.34
N SER A 361 -48.56 37.91 9.06
CA SER A 361 -47.81 39.02 8.47
C SER A 361 -46.75 39.55 9.45
N GLU A 362 -45.72 40.23 8.96
CA GLU A 362 -44.65 40.79 9.80
C GLU A 362 -45.19 41.66 10.95
N GLN A 363 -46.20 42.48 10.68
CA GLN A 363 -46.80 43.32 11.72
C GLN A 363 -47.56 42.49 12.75
N GLU A 364 -48.36 41.51 12.33
CA GLU A 364 -49.10 40.62 13.22
C GLU A 364 -48.17 39.75 14.08
N ARG A 365 -47.03 39.32 13.52
CA ARG A 365 -45.97 38.62 14.27
C ARG A 365 -45.44 39.49 15.41
N LYS A 366 -45.03 40.72 15.09
CA LYS A 366 -44.54 41.70 16.08
C LYS A 366 -45.59 42.00 17.15
N ASP A 367 -46.84 42.25 16.75
CA ASP A 367 -47.94 42.58 17.66
C ASP A 367 -48.26 41.42 18.60
N THR A 368 -48.28 40.18 18.08
CA THR A 368 -48.58 38.98 18.89
C THR A 368 -47.46 38.68 19.88
N VAL A 369 -46.20 38.80 19.45
CA VAL A 369 -45.03 38.66 20.33
C VAL A 369 -45.06 39.70 21.43
N LEU A 370 -45.26 40.97 21.08
CA LEU A 370 -45.36 42.06 22.06
C LEU A 370 -46.49 41.83 23.05
N LYS A 371 -47.66 41.40 22.56
CA LYS A 371 -48.82 41.15 23.41
C LYS A 371 -48.49 40.06 24.43
N GLN A 372 -48.03 38.88 23.98
CA GLN A 372 -47.71 37.79 24.88
C GLN A 372 -46.58 38.17 25.85
N PHE A 373 -45.56 38.87 25.37
CA PHE A 373 -44.46 39.35 26.20
C PHE A 373 -44.96 40.32 27.29
N ASN A 374 -45.82 41.27 26.94
CA ASN A 374 -46.42 42.20 27.91
C ASN A 374 -47.34 41.48 28.88
N ASP A 375 -48.14 40.53 28.41
CA ASP A 375 -49.05 39.73 29.24
C ASP A 375 -48.27 38.91 30.28
N ALA A 376 -47.11 38.35 29.91
CA ALA A 376 -46.25 37.61 30.83
C ALA A 376 -45.46 38.51 31.79
N PHE A 377 -44.67 39.43 31.25
CA PHE A 377 -43.75 40.25 32.06
C PHE A 377 -44.48 41.33 32.87
N GLY A 378 -45.65 41.80 32.41
CA GLY A 378 -46.51 42.73 33.13
C GLY A 378 -47.17 42.15 34.38
N THR A 379 -47.00 40.85 34.66
CA THR A 379 -47.43 40.27 35.95
C THR A 379 -46.52 40.64 37.12
N VAL A 380 -45.30 41.10 36.84
CA VAL A 380 -44.28 41.43 37.85
C VAL A 380 -43.95 42.93 37.88
N VAL A 381 -44.26 43.67 36.82
CA VAL A 381 -44.04 45.12 36.74
C VAL A 381 -45.33 45.86 36.37
N ASP A 382 -45.53 47.08 36.88
CA ASP A 382 -46.74 47.86 36.65
C ASP A 382 -46.96 48.20 35.16
N GLU A 383 -45.89 48.50 34.43
CA GLU A 383 -45.91 48.77 32.99
C GLU A 383 -44.62 48.26 32.33
N VAL A 384 -44.76 47.44 31.28
CA VAL A 384 -43.62 46.98 30.48
C VAL A 384 -43.21 48.10 29.51
N PRO A 385 -41.95 48.58 29.56
CA PRO A 385 -41.47 49.60 28.64
C PRO A 385 -41.59 49.15 27.18
N LYS A 386 -41.89 50.08 26.26
CA LYS A 386 -41.93 49.76 24.83
C LYS A 386 -40.51 49.49 24.31
N PRO A 387 -40.29 48.42 23.52
CA PRO A 387 -39.01 48.23 22.87
C PRO A 387 -38.76 49.33 21.84
N VAL A 388 -37.50 49.75 21.75
CA VAL A 388 -37.02 50.71 20.74
C VAL A 388 -36.76 50.07 19.39
N ASN A 389 -36.64 48.75 19.35
CA ASN A 389 -36.55 47.98 18.11
C ASN A 389 -37.08 46.55 18.32
N ILE A 390 -37.65 45.97 17.27
CA ILE A 390 -38.07 44.57 17.23
C ILE A 390 -37.51 43.96 15.95
N ILE A 391 -36.59 43.03 16.12
CA ILE A 391 -35.85 42.41 15.02
C ILE A 391 -36.28 40.95 14.93
N GLU A 392 -36.60 40.47 13.73
CA GLU A 392 -36.99 39.08 13.52
C GLU A 392 -36.36 38.49 12.26
N LYS A 393 -36.14 37.17 12.27
CA LYS A 393 -35.77 36.39 11.09
C LYS A 393 -36.59 35.12 11.08
N ASP A 394 -37.44 35.00 10.06
CA ASP A 394 -38.08 33.75 9.70
C ASP A 394 -37.17 32.95 8.76
N TRP A 395 -36.64 31.84 9.26
CA TRP A 395 -35.74 30.95 8.51
C TRP A 395 -36.46 30.01 7.55
N LEU A 396 -37.77 29.79 7.71
CA LEU A 396 -38.54 28.86 6.87
C LEU A 396 -38.70 29.42 5.45
N ASN A 397 -38.92 30.72 5.35
CA ASN A 397 -39.13 31.42 4.08
C ASN A 397 -37.83 31.70 3.31
N ASP A 398 -36.67 31.32 3.87
CA ASP A 398 -35.38 31.42 3.19
C ASP A 398 -35.08 30.10 2.43
N PRO A 399 -35.03 30.11 1.08
CA PRO A 399 -35.00 28.90 0.26
C PRO A 399 -33.74 28.04 0.45
N TRP A 400 -32.68 28.61 1.07
CA TRP A 400 -31.41 27.92 1.31
C TRP A 400 -31.26 27.40 2.73
N PHE A 401 -32.23 27.66 3.62
CA PHE A 401 -32.17 27.25 5.02
C PHE A 401 -33.32 26.34 5.41
N LEU A 402 -34.56 26.59 4.95
CA LEU A 402 -35.74 25.75 5.21
C LEU A 402 -36.06 25.46 6.71
N GLY A 403 -35.35 26.09 7.66
CA GLY A 403 -35.47 25.85 9.10
C GLY A 403 -34.14 25.62 9.83
N GLY A 404 -34.23 25.10 11.05
CA GLY A 404 -33.10 24.88 11.96
C GLY A 404 -33.49 24.04 13.19
N PRO A 405 -32.54 23.71 14.08
CA PRO A 405 -31.09 23.93 13.94
C PRO A 405 -30.43 22.84 13.07
N SER A 406 -30.87 21.59 13.15
CA SER A 406 -30.32 20.42 12.43
C SER A 406 -31.42 19.59 11.77
N PRO A 407 -31.17 18.93 10.62
CA PRO A 407 -32.09 17.92 10.09
C PRO A 407 -32.32 16.80 11.11
N VAL A 408 -33.59 16.45 11.33
CA VAL A 408 -34.02 15.34 12.20
C VAL A 408 -34.35 14.09 11.40
N MET A 409 -34.25 12.93 12.05
CA MET A 409 -34.57 11.63 11.46
C MET A 409 -35.89 11.10 12.02
N ARG A 410 -36.75 10.63 11.12
CA ARG A 410 -37.99 9.91 11.46
C ARG A 410 -37.69 8.48 11.95
N PRO A 411 -38.64 7.80 12.61
CA PRO A 411 -38.49 6.40 13.00
C PRO A 411 -38.03 5.49 11.84
N GLY A 412 -37.10 4.59 12.15
CA GLY A 412 -36.49 3.58 11.28
C GLY A 412 -35.37 4.10 10.39
N LEU A 413 -35.16 5.42 10.33
CA LEU A 413 -34.16 5.99 9.44
C LEU A 413 -32.75 5.88 10.00
N LEU A 414 -32.54 6.01 11.31
CA LEU A 414 -31.19 6.08 11.90
C LEU A 414 -30.49 4.71 11.89
N THR A 415 -31.21 3.62 12.16
CA THR A 415 -30.71 2.23 12.05
C THR A 415 -30.67 1.73 10.60
N GLY A 416 -31.54 2.28 9.74
CA GLY A 416 -31.57 2.03 8.30
C GLY A 416 -30.52 2.84 7.53
N ALA A 417 -30.96 3.77 6.67
CA ALA A 417 -30.07 4.54 5.79
C ALA A 417 -29.18 5.54 6.53
N GLY A 418 -29.57 5.98 7.72
CA GLY A 418 -28.91 7.00 8.54
C GLY A 418 -27.49 6.62 8.98
N LYS A 419 -27.16 5.32 9.06
CA LYS A 419 -25.79 4.85 9.30
C LYS A 419 -24.81 5.37 8.24
N SER A 420 -25.30 5.56 7.01
CA SER A 420 -24.52 6.05 5.87
C SER A 420 -24.48 7.57 5.75
N ILE A 421 -24.88 8.34 6.77
CA ILE A 421 -24.94 9.82 6.67
C ILE A 421 -23.58 10.43 6.35
N ARG A 422 -22.47 9.80 6.77
CA ARG A 422 -21.09 10.28 6.56
C ARG A 422 -20.39 9.68 5.34
N ASP A 423 -20.91 8.57 4.81
CA ASP A 423 -20.29 7.83 3.70
C ASP A 423 -20.07 8.75 2.50
N PRO A 424 -18.89 8.72 1.86
CA PRO A 424 -18.69 9.46 0.62
C PRO A 424 -19.51 8.85 -0.52
N PHE A 425 -19.73 9.63 -1.56
CA PHE A 425 -20.26 9.13 -2.82
C PHE A 425 -19.28 9.46 -3.94
N ARG A 426 -18.42 8.49 -4.26
CA ARG A 426 -17.31 8.65 -5.22
C ARG A 426 -16.44 9.86 -4.87
N ASN A 427 -16.53 10.93 -5.65
CA ASN A 427 -15.74 12.14 -5.50
C ASN A 427 -16.44 13.21 -4.64
N ILE A 428 -17.59 12.91 -4.05
CA ILE A 428 -18.36 13.83 -3.19
C ILE A 428 -18.25 13.39 -1.73
N HIS A 429 -17.78 14.30 -0.88
CA HIS A 429 -17.74 14.14 0.57
C HIS A 429 -18.81 15.02 1.21
N PHE A 430 -19.59 14.44 2.13
CA PHE A 430 -20.70 15.14 2.79
C PHE A 430 -20.25 15.62 4.15
N ILE A 431 -20.30 16.93 4.39
CA ILE A 431 -19.98 17.59 5.66
C ILE A 431 -21.18 18.43 6.09
N GLY A 432 -21.09 19.12 7.23
CA GLY A 432 -22.21 19.81 7.84
C GLY A 432 -22.44 19.28 9.24
N THR A 433 -22.99 20.13 10.11
CA THR A 433 -23.09 19.85 11.56
C THR A 433 -23.85 18.55 11.87
N GLU A 434 -24.81 18.15 11.02
CA GLU A 434 -25.57 16.92 11.13
C GLU A 434 -24.73 15.64 10.94
N THR A 435 -23.58 15.78 10.28
CA THR A 435 -22.61 14.69 10.07
C THR A 435 -21.65 14.55 11.24
N SER A 436 -21.61 15.50 12.17
CA SER A 436 -20.74 15.44 13.34
C SER A 436 -21.15 14.32 14.30
N ILE A 437 -20.17 13.75 14.99
CA ILE A 437 -20.38 12.80 16.09
C ILE A 437 -20.68 13.58 17.37
N VAL A 438 -19.84 14.57 17.69
CA VAL A 438 -19.98 15.41 18.88
C VAL A 438 -20.60 16.76 18.51
N TRP A 439 -21.50 17.27 19.34
CA TRP A 439 -22.22 18.54 19.16
C TRP A 439 -22.92 18.66 17.80
N LYS A 440 -23.60 17.58 17.40
CA LYS A 440 -24.42 17.54 16.18
C LYS A 440 -25.48 18.65 16.25
N GLY A 441 -25.62 19.43 15.19
CA GLY A 441 -26.58 20.55 15.12
C GLY A 441 -26.09 21.90 15.63
N TYR A 442 -24.90 21.95 16.24
CA TYR A 442 -24.28 23.17 16.79
C TYR A 442 -23.13 23.69 15.91
N MET A 443 -22.63 24.90 16.23
CA MET A 443 -21.46 25.47 15.56
C MET A 443 -20.20 24.61 15.73
N GLU A 444 -19.99 24.03 16.92
CA GLU A 444 -18.92 23.07 17.20
C GLU A 444 -18.94 21.88 16.22
N GLY A 445 -20.11 21.24 16.04
CA GLY A 445 -20.25 20.15 15.07
C GLY A 445 -20.02 20.60 13.62
N ALA A 446 -20.29 21.86 13.29
CA ALA A 446 -19.98 22.41 11.97
C ALA A 446 -18.47 22.48 11.74
N ILE A 447 -17.70 23.02 12.68
CA ILE A 447 -16.23 23.10 12.61
C ILE A 447 -15.62 21.70 12.52
N ARG A 448 -15.98 20.80 13.44
CA ARG A 448 -15.49 19.41 13.45
C ARG A 448 -15.76 18.67 12.14
N SER A 449 -16.98 18.77 11.63
CA SER A 449 -17.34 18.12 10.36
C SER A 449 -16.60 18.71 9.17
N GLY A 450 -16.31 20.02 9.19
CA GLY A 450 -15.53 20.73 8.17
C GLY A 450 -14.08 20.25 8.14
N THR A 451 -13.43 20.22 9.30
CA THR A 451 -12.08 19.70 9.45
C THR A 451 -12.00 18.24 9.02
N ARG A 452 -12.92 17.36 9.46
CA ARG A 452 -12.98 15.98 8.97
C ARG A 452 -13.13 15.91 7.44
N GLY A 453 -13.95 16.76 6.84
CA GLY A 453 -14.14 16.83 5.39
C GLY A 453 -12.87 17.15 4.61
N ALA A 454 -12.08 18.11 5.09
CA ALA A 454 -10.79 18.44 4.51
C ALA A 454 -9.74 17.36 4.76
N ARG A 455 -9.69 16.81 5.98
CA ARG A 455 -8.76 15.75 6.41
C ARG A 455 -8.86 14.50 5.54
N ILE A 456 -10.06 14.03 5.20
CA ILE A 456 -10.24 12.87 4.29
C ILE A 456 -9.56 13.11 2.93
N TYR A 457 -9.51 14.35 2.44
CA TYR A 457 -8.87 14.69 1.18
C TYR A 457 -7.35 14.90 1.31
N ILE A 458 -6.91 15.50 2.40
CA ILE A 458 -5.50 15.74 2.71
C ILE A 458 -4.78 14.40 2.99
N PHE A 459 -5.43 13.48 3.72
CA PHE A 459 -4.86 12.23 4.20
C PHE A 459 -5.13 11.01 3.31
N GLY A 460 -6.05 11.11 2.34
CA GLY A 460 -6.17 10.12 1.26
C GLY A 460 -4.98 10.12 0.29
N LYS A 461 -3.92 10.89 0.57
CA LYS A 461 -2.69 10.95 -0.21
C LYS A 461 -1.40 10.97 0.62
N ILE A 462 -1.46 11.03 1.95
CA ILE A 462 -0.27 11.20 2.80
C ILE A 462 -0.54 10.50 4.14
N SER A 463 0.27 9.49 4.44
CA SER A 463 0.52 8.98 5.79
C SER A 463 1.09 10.12 6.65
N ASP A 464 0.23 10.84 7.35
CA ASP A 464 0.60 12.09 8.02
C ASP A 464 1.15 11.86 9.43
N ILE A 465 2.47 12.04 9.54
CA ILE A 465 3.20 12.07 10.80
C ILE A 465 2.68 13.14 11.77
N ASP A 466 2.13 14.27 11.29
CA ASP A 466 1.68 15.37 12.14
C ASP A 466 0.39 15.02 12.91
N ALA A 467 -0.54 14.32 12.27
CA ALA A 467 -1.72 13.76 12.94
C ALA A 467 -1.32 12.72 14.00
N VAL A 468 -0.36 11.85 13.68
CA VAL A 468 0.17 10.88 14.64
C VAL A 468 0.89 11.60 15.79
N ASN A 469 1.62 12.67 15.51
CA ASN A 469 2.26 13.52 16.52
C ASN A 469 1.25 14.21 17.43
N GLU A 470 0.09 14.65 16.91
CA GLU A 470 -1.00 15.25 17.70
C GLU A 470 -1.59 14.22 18.67
N VAL A 471 -1.90 13.00 18.20
CA VAL A 471 -2.39 11.90 19.05
C VAL A 471 -1.37 11.54 20.14
N ILE A 472 -0.09 11.45 19.78
CA ILE A 472 0.99 11.19 20.75
C ILE A 472 1.04 12.28 21.81
N GLN A 473 0.93 13.56 21.44
CA GLN A 473 0.95 14.67 22.38
C GLN A 473 -0.27 14.67 23.31
N ASP A 474 -1.46 14.43 22.78
CA ASP A 474 -2.70 14.39 23.56
C ASP A 474 -2.72 13.21 24.53
N ALA A 475 -2.33 12.02 24.08
CA ALA A 475 -2.26 10.84 24.94
C ALA A 475 -1.18 10.98 26.04
N ARG A 476 -0.02 11.59 25.72
CA ARG A 476 1.00 11.93 26.73
C ARG A 476 0.45 12.90 27.78
N ARG A 477 -0.21 13.98 27.35
CA ARG A 477 -0.81 14.96 28.27
C ARG A 477 -1.87 14.32 29.16
N ALA A 478 -2.70 13.43 28.61
CA ALA A 478 -3.69 12.69 29.39
C ALA A 478 -3.02 11.80 30.47
N LEU A 479 -1.96 11.07 30.10
CA LEU A 479 -1.23 10.20 31.02
C LEU A 479 -0.48 10.96 32.14
N ASP A 480 -0.02 12.18 31.87
CA ASP A 480 0.66 13.06 32.84
C ASP A 480 -0.30 13.57 33.93
N HIS A 481 -1.57 13.79 33.59
CA HIS A 481 -2.60 14.27 34.52
C HIS A 481 -3.39 13.14 35.19
N MET A 482 -3.19 11.89 34.78
CA MET A 482 -3.93 10.73 35.26
C MET A 482 -3.17 9.99 36.37
N PRO A 483 -3.79 9.72 37.54
CA PRO A 483 -3.20 8.89 38.60
C PRO A 483 -2.81 7.49 38.11
N TRP A 484 -1.82 6.86 38.75
CA TRP A 484 -1.32 5.54 38.33
C TRP A 484 -2.40 4.43 38.45
N ASP A 485 -3.29 4.54 39.42
CA ASP A 485 -4.38 3.60 39.71
C ASP A 485 -5.70 3.93 38.97
N HIS A 486 -5.69 4.89 38.06
CA HIS A 486 -6.88 5.26 37.29
C HIS A 486 -7.30 4.13 36.34
N HIS A 487 -8.60 3.79 36.33
CA HIS A 487 -9.15 2.67 35.56
C HIS A 487 -8.89 2.75 34.04
N ASP A 488 -8.93 3.95 33.45
CA ASP A 488 -8.67 4.15 32.02
C ASP A 488 -7.18 4.23 31.64
N ARG A 489 -6.25 4.20 32.60
CA ARG A 489 -4.82 4.40 32.31
C ARG A 489 -4.28 3.36 31.33
N ALA A 490 -4.75 2.13 31.43
CA ALA A 490 -4.36 1.05 30.51
C ALA A 490 -4.80 1.32 29.07
N ALA A 491 -5.94 2.01 28.85
CA ALA A 491 -6.42 2.38 27.53
C ALA A 491 -5.52 3.45 26.89
N TYR A 492 -5.22 4.53 27.62
CA TYR A 492 -4.33 5.61 27.13
C TYR A 492 -2.89 5.13 26.89
N LEU A 493 -2.39 4.17 27.69
CA LEU A 493 -1.08 3.55 27.45
C LEU A 493 -1.08 2.76 26.13
N ASP A 494 -2.16 2.02 25.84
CA ASP A 494 -2.26 1.29 24.58
C ASP A 494 -2.44 2.24 23.39
N GLU A 495 -3.29 3.26 23.50
CA GLU A 495 -3.51 4.27 22.46
C GLU A 495 -2.23 5.03 22.11
N LEU A 496 -1.46 5.47 23.11
CA LEU A 496 -0.15 6.08 22.88
C LEU A 496 0.82 5.08 22.21
N GLY A 497 0.79 3.82 22.65
CA GLY A 497 1.59 2.77 22.04
C GLY A 497 1.22 2.47 20.59
N VAL A 498 -0.07 2.53 20.22
CA VAL A 498 -0.54 2.37 18.83
C VAL A 498 -0.04 3.54 18.01
N ALA A 499 -0.26 4.78 18.47
CA ALA A 499 0.18 5.97 17.75
C ALA A 499 1.70 6.02 17.54
N LEU A 500 2.50 5.62 18.54
CA LEU A 500 3.95 5.49 18.38
C LEU A 500 4.33 4.38 17.39
N GLY A 501 3.60 3.26 17.37
CA GLY A 501 3.76 2.20 16.37
C GLY A 501 3.42 2.66 14.94
N ASP A 502 2.38 3.48 14.79
CA ASP A 502 2.00 4.10 13.52
C ASP A 502 3.07 5.10 13.08
N ARG A 503 3.58 5.92 14.02
CA ARG A 503 4.67 6.85 13.74
C ARG A 503 5.93 6.11 13.33
N PHE A 504 6.24 5.01 14.00
CA PHE A 504 7.34 4.13 13.62
C PHE A 504 7.14 3.57 12.21
N SER A 505 5.92 3.16 11.84
CA SER A 505 5.64 2.65 10.50
C SER A 505 5.92 3.68 9.40
N ILE A 506 5.82 4.98 9.73
CA ILE A 506 6.08 6.12 8.84
C ILE A 506 7.56 6.55 8.90
N THR A 507 8.09 6.82 10.09
CA THR A 507 9.42 7.42 10.33
C THR A 507 10.55 6.42 10.39
N ARG A 508 10.23 5.16 10.73
CA ARG A 508 11.18 4.11 11.10
C ARG A 508 12.06 4.47 12.31
N ASP A 509 11.62 5.39 13.17
CA ASP A 509 12.32 5.75 14.40
C ASP A 509 12.28 4.59 15.41
N ALA A 510 13.44 4.00 15.69
CA ALA A 510 13.56 2.87 16.61
C ALA A 510 13.15 3.23 18.05
N ASP A 511 13.32 4.49 18.47
CA ASP A 511 12.96 4.93 19.82
C ASP A 511 11.44 4.91 20.02
N ASP A 512 10.68 5.22 18.97
CA ASP A 512 9.20 5.13 18.98
C ASP A 512 8.73 3.69 19.15
N LEU A 513 9.36 2.75 18.45
CA LEU A 513 9.02 1.34 18.56
C LEU A 513 9.34 0.80 19.96
N GLU A 514 10.51 1.12 20.51
CA GLU A 514 10.89 0.72 21.87
C GLU A 514 9.94 1.31 22.92
N GLU A 515 9.54 2.57 22.75
CA GLU A 515 8.55 3.19 23.62
C GLU A 515 7.17 2.51 23.48
N ALA A 516 6.72 2.23 22.25
CA ALA A 516 5.46 1.56 21.97
C ALA A 516 5.38 0.15 22.58
N ILE A 517 6.49 -0.60 22.56
CA ILE A 517 6.63 -1.92 23.20
C ILE A 517 6.51 -1.78 24.72
N ARG A 518 7.26 -0.84 25.32
CA ARG A 518 7.21 -0.59 26.77
C ARG A 518 5.81 -0.21 27.23
N LEU A 519 5.12 0.66 26.49
CA LEU A 519 3.76 1.10 26.80
C LEU A 519 2.74 -0.02 26.62
N GLY A 520 2.85 -0.82 25.57
CA GLY A 520 2.00 -2.00 25.35
C GLY A 520 2.13 -3.05 26.45
N GLY A 521 3.36 -3.37 26.86
CA GLY A 521 3.61 -4.25 28.00
C GLY A 521 3.03 -3.71 29.31
N GLY A 522 3.13 -2.39 29.52
CA GLY A 522 2.49 -1.68 30.62
C GLY A 522 0.97 -1.80 30.61
N ALA A 523 0.33 -1.53 29.48
CA ALA A 523 -1.11 -1.65 29.29
C ALA A 523 -1.62 -3.07 29.57
N VAL A 524 -0.94 -4.09 29.05
CA VAL A 524 -1.27 -5.52 29.29
C VAL A 524 -1.16 -5.88 30.78
N SER A 525 -0.13 -5.39 31.47
CA SER A 525 0.09 -5.66 32.90
C SER A 525 -0.99 -5.04 33.80
N MET A 526 -1.55 -3.90 33.40
CA MET A 526 -2.60 -3.18 34.13
C MET A 526 -4.01 -3.68 33.81
N THR A 527 -4.18 -4.47 32.75
CA THR A 527 -5.48 -4.98 32.32
C THR A 527 -5.80 -6.29 33.06
N PRO A 528 -6.93 -6.41 33.78
CA PRO A 528 -7.34 -7.67 34.41
C PRO A 528 -7.43 -8.83 33.41
N VAL A 529 -7.20 -10.06 33.87
CA VAL A 529 -7.15 -11.27 33.01
C VAL A 529 -8.49 -11.55 32.31
N ASP A 530 -9.59 -11.20 32.97
CA ASP A 530 -10.98 -11.36 32.54
C ASP A 530 -11.56 -10.14 31.80
N SER A 531 -10.75 -9.10 31.56
CA SER A 531 -11.19 -7.90 30.84
C SER A 531 -11.39 -8.20 29.35
N PRO A 532 -12.50 -7.72 28.74
CA PRO A 532 -12.74 -7.89 27.30
C PRO A 532 -11.68 -7.20 26.42
N ASP A 533 -11.05 -6.13 26.91
CA ASP A 533 -10.02 -5.38 26.16
C ASP A 533 -8.66 -6.07 26.15
N ARG A 534 -8.47 -7.14 26.96
CA ARG A 534 -7.18 -7.79 27.14
C ARG A 534 -6.67 -8.42 25.84
N ALA A 535 -7.55 -9.03 25.06
CA ALA A 535 -7.21 -9.68 23.80
C ALA A 535 -6.62 -8.68 22.78
N GLY A 536 -7.28 -7.52 22.60
CA GLY A 536 -6.80 -6.46 21.71
C GLY A 536 -5.44 -5.90 22.13
N ARG A 537 -5.26 -5.57 23.42
CA ARG A 537 -3.99 -5.04 23.95
C ARG A 537 -2.83 -6.03 23.83
N LEU A 538 -3.09 -7.32 24.08
CA LEU A 538 -2.10 -8.38 23.87
C LEU A 538 -1.73 -8.50 22.38
N SER A 539 -2.71 -8.45 21.48
CA SER A 539 -2.44 -8.51 20.04
C SER A 539 -1.58 -7.32 19.58
N ASN A 540 -1.93 -6.10 19.98
CA ASN A 540 -1.16 -4.88 19.68
C ASN A 540 0.28 -4.99 20.19
N TYR A 541 0.49 -5.49 21.41
CA TYR A 541 1.81 -5.71 21.97
C TYR A 541 2.61 -6.77 21.16
N GLY A 542 1.98 -7.87 20.78
CA GLY A 542 2.60 -8.91 19.95
C GLY A 542 3.03 -8.41 18.57
N ILE A 543 2.21 -7.58 17.91
CA ILE A 543 2.54 -6.98 16.61
C ILE A 543 3.80 -6.09 16.72
N ARG A 544 3.92 -5.31 17.79
CA ARG A 544 5.10 -4.44 18.00
C ARG A 544 6.37 -5.23 18.26
N LEU A 545 6.29 -6.37 18.97
CA LEU A 545 7.42 -7.29 19.12
C LEU A 545 7.83 -7.90 17.77
N ALA A 546 6.86 -8.31 16.94
CA ALA A 546 7.14 -8.78 15.59
C ALA A 546 7.80 -7.68 14.73
N ALA A 547 7.33 -6.44 14.83
CA ALA A 547 7.95 -5.31 14.14
C ALA A 547 9.40 -5.06 14.59
N ARG A 548 9.70 -5.20 15.89
CA ARG A 548 11.08 -5.10 16.40
C ARG A 548 11.94 -6.24 15.89
N HIS A 549 11.41 -7.46 15.86
CA HIS A 549 12.09 -8.59 15.22
C HIS A 549 12.42 -8.30 13.76
N SER A 550 11.51 -7.71 12.98
CA SER A 550 11.80 -7.33 11.59
C SER A 550 12.95 -6.30 11.48
N MET A 551 13.21 -5.51 12.53
CA MET A 551 14.34 -4.58 12.58
C MET A 551 15.62 -5.19 13.12
N THR A 552 15.56 -5.97 14.19
CA THR A 552 16.72 -6.43 14.96
C THR A 552 17.15 -7.85 14.60
N GLU A 553 16.27 -8.59 13.92
CA GLU A 553 16.36 -10.02 13.68
C GLU A 553 16.44 -10.87 14.97
N ASP A 554 16.06 -10.32 16.13
CA ASP A 554 16.09 -11.03 17.40
C ASP A 554 14.98 -12.09 17.48
N ILE A 555 15.37 -13.36 17.30
CA ILE A 555 14.45 -14.50 17.34
C ILE A 555 13.66 -14.64 18.66
N SER A 556 14.12 -14.03 19.76
CA SER A 556 13.39 -14.05 21.02
C SER A 556 12.11 -13.23 20.95
N ASP A 557 12.10 -12.14 20.19
CA ASP A 557 10.94 -11.27 20.00
C ASP A 557 9.84 -11.96 19.20
N ILE A 558 10.18 -12.60 18.07
CA ILE A 558 9.17 -13.29 17.27
C ILE A 558 8.57 -14.50 18.01
N ARG A 559 9.37 -15.21 18.80
CA ARG A 559 8.87 -16.29 19.66
C ARG A 559 7.92 -15.76 20.72
N CYS A 560 8.26 -14.63 21.34
CA CYS A 560 7.38 -13.99 22.32
C CYS A 560 6.08 -13.50 21.66
N ALA A 561 6.14 -12.90 20.48
CA ALA A 561 4.96 -12.48 19.71
C ALA A 561 4.03 -13.66 19.40
N ILE A 562 4.58 -14.80 18.97
CA ILE A 562 3.81 -16.03 18.69
C ILE A 562 3.14 -16.57 19.96
N ASP A 563 3.85 -16.60 21.09
CA ASP A 563 3.28 -17.06 22.36
C ASP A 563 2.15 -16.13 22.84
N ILE A 564 2.30 -14.82 22.66
CA ILE A 564 1.25 -13.82 22.95
C ILE A 564 0.04 -14.02 22.03
N MET A 565 0.25 -14.18 20.73
CA MET A 565 -0.86 -14.36 19.77
C MET A 565 -1.61 -15.68 19.99
N ARG A 566 -0.92 -16.76 20.42
CA ARG A 566 -1.58 -17.99 20.89
C ARG A 566 -2.43 -17.73 22.13
N GLN A 567 -1.91 -16.99 23.11
CA GLN A 567 -2.67 -16.61 24.30
C GLN A 567 -3.92 -15.78 23.95
N VAL A 568 -3.82 -14.85 22.98
CA VAL A 568 -4.98 -14.09 22.48
C VAL A 568 -6.07 -15.02 21.96
N LEU A 569 -5.71 -16.02 21.16
CA LEU A 569 -6.68 -16.98 20.62
C LEU A 569 -7.28 -17.90 21.69
N ASP A 570 -6.55 -18.21 22.76
CA ASP A 570 -7.03 -19.03 23.88
C ASP A 570 -8.10 -18.30 24.73
N ILE A 571 -7.99 -16.98 24.87
CA ILE A 571 -8.94 -16.17 25.67
C ILE A 571 -10.09 -15.58 24.84
N THR A 572 -9.98 -15.57 23.52
CA THR A 572 -10.99 -14.99 22.61
C THR A 572 -12.06 -16.04 22.25
N PRO A 573 -13.37 -15.80 22.49
CA PRO A 573 -14.45 -16.69 22.09
C PRO A 573 -14.52 -16.94 20.57
N ASN A 574 -15.08 -18.08 20.15
CA ASN A 574 -15.13 -18.44 18.72
C ASN A 574 -16.05 -17.55 17.87
N ASP A 575 -17.02 -16.89 18.50
CA ASP A 575 -17.99 -15.98 17.88
C ASP A 575 -17.55 -14.50 17.93
N ASP A 576 -16.35 -14.22 18.44
CA ASP A 576 -15.78 -12.88 18.48
C ASP A 576 -15.46 -12.37 17.07
N PRO A 577 -15.90 -11.15 16.68
CA PRO A 577 -15.71 -10.62 15.34
C PRO A 577 -14.24 -10.37 14.98
N HIS A 578 -13.35 -10.16 15.96
CA HIS A 578 -11.92 -9.91 15.74
C HIS A 578 -11.06 -11.19 15.74
N ARG A 579 -11.66 -12.36 16.00
CA ARG A 579 -10.92 -13.62 16.07
C ARG A 579 -10.20 -13.96 14.76
N ALA A 580 -10.81 -13.68 13.61
CA ALA A 580 -10.18 -13.91 12.31
C ALA A 580 -8.91 -13.05 12.13
N MET A 581 -8.97 -11.78 12.52
CA MET A 581 -7.82 -10.87 12.53
C MET A 581 -6.68 -11.42 13.40
N TYR A 582 -6.99 -11.88 14.63
CA TYR A 582 -5.98 -12.46 15.52
C TYR A 582 -5.33 -13.74 14.96
N MET A 583 -6.11 -14.59 14.28
CA MET A 583 -5.59 -15.77 13.59
C MET A 583 -4.64 -15.38 12.45
N ASN A 584 -4.99 -14.34 11.68
CA ASN A 584 -4.13 -13.86 10.61
C ASN A 584 -2.80 -13.31 11.14
N ASN A 585 -2.84 -12.53 12.23
CA ASN A 585 -1.66 -11.98 12.89
C ASN A 585 -0.73 -13.09 13.39
N LEU A 586 -1.27 -14.15 14.03
CA LEU A 586 -0.48 -15.33 14.41
C LEU A 586 0.17 -16.00 13.20
N GLY A 587 -0.58 -16.10 12.11
CA GLY A 587 -0.06 -16.61 10.86
C GLY A 587 1.13 -15.79 10.32
N THR A 588 1.07 -14.46 10.39
CA THR A 588 2.17 -13.60 9.93
C THR A 588 3.41 -13.81 10.80
N ALA A 589 3.26 -13.85 12.13
CA ALA A 589 4.39 -14.09 13.02
C ALA A 589 5.04 -15.48 12.81
N LEU A 590 4.24 -16.51 12.50
CA LEU A 590 4.75 -17.83 12.12
C LEU A 590 5.51 -17.82 10.79
N ALA A 591 5.07 -17.01 9.82
CA ALA A 591 5.79 -16.82 8.55
C ALA A 591 7.13 -16.11 8.76
N ASP A 592 7.19 -15.08 9.60
CA ASP A 592 8.43 -14.38 9.97
C ASP A 592 9.41 -15.31 10.71
N GLN A 593 8.89 -16.19 11.58
CA GLN A 593 9.70 -17.24 12.20
C GLN A 593 10.22 -18.26 11.18
N TYR A 594 9.41 -18.62 10.19
CA TYR A 594 9.85 -19.46 9.09
C TYR A 594 10.99 -18.80 8.31
N ALA A 595 10.87 -17.53 7.94
CA ALA A 595 11.91 -16.79 7.20
C ALA A 595 13.29 -16.85 7.88
N GLN A 596 13.32 -16.84 9.22
CA GLN A 596 14.58 -16.99 9.96
C GLN A 596 15.05 -18.43 10.18
N THR A 597 14.14 -19.36 10.42
CA THR A 597 14.51 -20.72 10.85
C THR A 597 14.58 -21.73 9.70
N GLY A 598 13.89 -21.44 8.59
CA GLY A 598 13.72 -22.34 7.45
C GLY A 598 12.93 -23.61 7.77
N ARG A 599 12.26 -23.70 8.93
CA ARG A 599 11.51 -24.89 9.33
C ARG A 599 10.15 -24.91 8.66
N MET A 600 9.96 -25.81 7.69
CA MET A 600 8.68 -25.95 6.95
C MET A 600 7.44 -26.08 7.86
N ALA A 601 7.59 -26.70 9.04
CA ALA A 601 6.49 -26.81 10.01
C ALA A 601 5.94 -25.45 10.47
N ASP A 602 6.77 -24.41 10.53
CA ASP A 602 6.35 -23.05 10.91
C ASP A 602 5.52 -22.41 9.76
N LEU A 603 5.93 -22.63 8.49
CA LEU A 603 5.19 -22.18 7.30
C LEU A 603 3.85 -22.93 7.14
N ASP A 604 3.84 -24.25 7.35
CA ASP A 604 2.61 -25.03 7.29
C ASP A 604 1.61 -24.61 8.37
N ALA A 605 2.10 -24.35 9.60
CA ALA A 605 1.26 -23.81 10.66
C ALA A 605 0.72 -22.41 10.34
N SER A 606 1.54 -21.57 9.68
CA SER A 606 1.12 -20.25 9.18
C SER A 606 0.00 -20.35 8.14
N ILE A 607 0.11 -21.27 7.19
CA ILE A 607 -0.93 -21.50 6.17
C ILE A 607 -2.21 -22.03 6.82
N GLU A 608 -2.10 -23.00 7.72
CA GLU A 608 -3.24 -23.61 8.40
C GLU A 608 -4.05 -22.57 9.20
N ILE A 609 -3.39 -21.70 9.95
CA ILE A 609 -4.09 -20.73 10.80
C ILE A 609 -4.75 -19.61 9.98
N THR A 610 -4.16 -19.15 8.88
CA THR A 610 -4.81 -18.16 8.01
C THR A 610 -5.94 -18.75 7.19
N GLN A 611 -5.87 -20.03 6.81
CA GLN A 611 -7.03 -20.70 6.21
C GLN A 611 -8.21 -20.76 7.20
N LYS A 612 -7.94 -21.00 8.49
CA LYS A 612 -8.97 -20.92 9.55
C LYS A 612 -9.52 -19.52 9.71
N ALA A 613 -8.69 -18.47 9.60
CA ALA A 613 -9.13 -17.08 9.61
C ALA A 613 -10.12 -16.81 8.46
N ILE A 614 -9.75 -17.16 7.23
CA ILE A 614 -10.59 -16.99 6.02
C ILE A 614 -11.93 -17.70 6.16
N ASN A 615 -11.93 -18.95 6.64
CA ASN A 615 -13.16 -19.73 6.81
C ASN A 615 -14.11 -19.12 7.86
N SER A 616 -13.59 -18.30 8.77
CA SER A 616 -14.35 -17.63 9.83
C SER A 616 -14.82 -16.22 9.43
N ALA A 617 -14.34 -15.69 8.30
CA ALA A 617 -14.42 -14.29 7.90
C ALA A 617 -15.28 -14.04 6.64
N VAL A 618 -16.27 -14.90 6.36
CA VAL A 618 -17.00 -14.91 5.08
C VAL A 618 -17.76 -13.60 4.77
N ASP A 619 -18.16 -12.84 5.80
CA ASP A 619 -18.83 -11.53 5.67
C ASP A 619 -17.96 -10.37 6.23
N ASP A 620 -16.65 -10.59 6.42
CA ASP A 620 -15.71 -9.62 6.99
C ASP A 620 -15.15 -8.69 5.91
N SER A 621 -15.06 -7.38 6.20
CA SER A 621 -14.41 -6.41 5.31
C SER A 621 -12.92 -6.69 5.11
N ASP A 622 -12.27 -7.38 6.05
CA ASP A 622 -10.85 -7.68 6.04
C ASP A 622 -10.51 -9.00 5.31
N LEU A 623 -11.51 -9.72 4.80
CA LEU A 623 -11.32 -10.96 4.03
C LEU A 623 -10.28 -10.84 2.89
N PRO A 624 -10.25 -9.74 2.08
CA PRO A 624 -9.22 -9.57 1.04
C PRO A 624 -7.79 -9.57 1.59
N MET A 625 -7.56 -8.99 2.78
CA MET A 625 -6.25 -8.96 3.42
C MET A 625 -5.80 -10.36 3.85
N TYR A 626 -6.72 -11.18 4.36
CA TYR A 626 -6.42 -12.57 4.75
C TYR A 626 -6.09 -13.43 3.53
N LEU A 627 -6.83 -13.24 2.42
CA LEU A 627 -6.58 -13.91 1.14
C LEU A 627 -5.21 -13.53 0.54
N ASN A 628 -4.84 -12.25 0.59
CA ASN A 628 -3.50 -11.80 0.18
C ASN A 628 -2.39 -12.44 1.05
N SER A 629 -2.62 -12.50 2.37
CA SER A 629 -1.67 -13.13 3.31
C SER A 629 -1.51 -14.63 3.02
N LEU A 630 -2.59 -15.33 2.67
CA LEU A 630 -2.55 -16.73 2.27
C LEU A 630 -1.78 -16.92 0.95
N ALA A 631 -2.02 -16.06 -0.05
CA ALA A 631 -1.36 -16.12 -1.35
C ALA A 631 0.16 -16.00 -1.24
N LEU A 632 0.66 -15.08 -0.40
CA LEU A 632 2.10 -14.94 -0.14
C LEU A 632 2.70 -16.22 0.43
N ARG A 633 2.07 -16.79 1.47
CA ARG A 633 2.58 -17.99 2.17
C ARG A 633 2.53 -19.25 1.30
N LEU A 634 1.49 -19.40 0.49
CA LEU A 634 1.39 -20.48 -0.49
C LEU A 634 2.45 -20.31 -1.59
N GLY A 635 2.71 -19.07 -2.02
CA GLY A 635 3.83 -18.75 -2.92
C GLY A 635 5.18 -19.15 -2.34
N ASP A 636 5.46 -18.79 -1.08
CA ASP A 636 6.68 -19.18 -0.39
C ASP A 636 6.82 -20.71 -0.28
N ARG A 637 5.73 -21.41 0.02
CA ARG A 637 5.74 -22.89 0.07
C ARG A 637 6.01 -23.47 -1.31
N TYR A 638 5.37 -22.94 -2.36
CA TYR A 638 5.60 -23.33 -3.74
C TYR A 638 7.07 -23.16 -4.15
N GLU A 639 7.71 -22.04 -3.84
CA GLU A 639 9.13 -21.83 -4.18
C GLU A 639 10.04 -22.94 -3.60
N ARG A 640 9.65 -23.50 -2.44
CA ARG A 640 10.45 -24.47 -1.70
C ARG A 640 10.15 -25.91 -2.07
N THR A 641 8.90 -26.22 -2.39
CA THR A 641 8.44 -27.58 -2.69
C THR A 641 8.32 -27.85 -4.19
N GLY A 642 8.05 -26.82 -4.99
CA GLY A 642 7.66 -26.92 -6.40
C GLY A 642 6.26 -27.50 -6.61
N GLU A 643 5.45 -27.63 -5.57
CA GLU A 643 4.12 -28.25 -5.63
C GLU A 643 3.11 -27.32 -6.33
N GLY A 644 2.79 -27.64 -7.58
CA GLY A 644 1.85 -26.88 -8.41
C GLY A 644 0.52 -26.48 -7.75
N PRO A 645 -0.16 -27.36 -6.97
CA PRO A 645 -1.42 -27.00 -6.31
C PRO A 645 -1.32 -25.81 -5.36
N ASP A 646 -0.17 -25.56 -4.74
CA ASP A 646 0.03 -24.41 -3.86
C ASP A 646 0.03 -23.11 -4.64
N LEU A 647 0.71 -23.08 -5.79
CA LEU A 647 0.72 -21.92 -6.67
C LEU A 647 -0.67 -21.66 -7.29
N ASP A 648 -1.36 -22.72 -7.69
CA ASP A 648 -2.73 -22.62 -8.23
C ASP A 648 -3.68 -22.04 -7.14
N ALA A 649 -3.54 -22.48 -5.88
CA ALA A 649 -4.28 -21.93 -4.76
C ALA A 649 -3.88 -20.48 -4.41
N ALA A 650 -2.60 -20.13 -4.52
CA ALA A 650 -2.11 -18.76 -4.31
C ALA A 650 -2.71 -17.78 -5.34
N LEU A 651 -2.73 -18.17 -6.62
CA LEU A 651 -3.33 -17.38 -7.70
C LEU A 651 -4.84 -17.20 -7.52
N CYS A 652 -5.55 -18.24 -7.10
CA CYS A 652 -6.98 -18.13 -6.77
C CYS A 652 -7.20 -17.16 -5.60
N ALA A 653 -6.47 -17.33 -4.50
CA ALA A 653 -6.63 -16.49 -3.31
C ALA A 653 -6.35 -15.01 -3.62
N ILE A 654 -5.29 -14.70 -4.36
CA ILE A 654 -4.99 -13.29 -4.68
C ILE A 654 -5.98 -12.70 -5.68
N GLN A 655 -6.48 -13.49 -6.63
CA GLN A 655 -7.52 -13.02 -7.55
C GLN A 655 -8.83 -12.73 -6.80
N ASP A 656 -9.23 -13.61 -5.87
CA ASP A 656 -10.39 -13.39 -5.00
C ASP A 656 -10.22 -12.11 -4.15
N ALA A 657 -9.02 -11.87 -3.60
CA ALA A 657 -8.72 -10.64 -2.87
C ALA A 657 -8.90 -9.39 -3.74
N ILE A 658 -8.37 -9.42 -4.96
CA ILE A 658 -8.50 -8.31 -5.93
C ILE A 658 -9.95 -8.12 -6.34
N ASP A 659 -10.72 -9.18 -6.58
CA ASP A 659 -12.11 -9.09 -7.03
C ASP A 659 -13.05 -8.56 -5.93
N LEU A 660 -12.76 -8.87 -4.67
CA LEU A 660 -13.49 -8.35 -3.50
C LEU A 660 -13.11 -6.89 -3.16
N THR A 661 -11.97 -6.40 -3.65
CA THR A 661 -11.48 -5.06 -3.32
C THR A 661 -11.99 -4.01 -4.32
N PRO A 662 -12.64 -2.91 -3.88
CA PRO A 662 -13.09 -1.84 -4.76
C PRO A 662 -11.96 -1.29 -5.65
N SER A 663 -12.29 -0.93 -6.90
CA SER A 663 -11.31 -0.48 -7.90
C SER A 663 -10.56 0.82 -7.54
N ASP A 664 -11.05 1.58 -6.56
CA ASP A 664 -10.49 2.83 -6.07
C ASP A 664 -9.82 2.71 -4.68
N SER A 665 -9.71 1.50 -4.13
CA SER A 665 -8.94 1.25 -2.90
C SER A 665 -7.44 1.21 -3.20
N SER A 666 -6.63 1.84 -2.33
CA SER A 666 -5.17 1.74 -2.35
C SER A 666 -4.67 0.32 -2.13
N ASP A 667 -5.42 -0.51 -1.38
CA ASP A 667 -5.05 -1.91 -1.11
C ASP A 667 -5.06 -2.77 -2.37
N ARG A 668 -5.80 -2.33 -3.40
CA ARG A 668 -5.87 -3.05 -4.68
C ARG A 668 -4.51 -3.07 -5.37
N ASP A 669 -3.72 -2.02 -5.27
CA ASP A 669 -2.37 -1.94 -5.86
C ASP A 669 -1.41 -2.90 -5.13
N LEU A 670 -1.53 -2.98 -3.80
CA LEU A 670 -0.80 -3.95 -2.98
C LEU A 670 -1.12 -5.40 -3.39
N TYR A 671 -2.40 -5.75 -3.51
CA TYR A 671 -2.82 -7.11 -3.90
C TYR A 671 -2.45 -7.42 -5.35
N SER A 672 -2.54 -6.43 -6.24
CA SER A 672 -2.10 -6.57 -7.64
C SER A 672 -0.59 -6.81 -7.72
N ASN A 673 0.22 -6.20 -6.85
CA ASN A 673 1.65 -6.49 -6.76
C ASN A 673 1.92 -7.94 -6.31
N THR A 674 1.15 -8.49 -5.37
CA THR A 674 1.24 -9.91 -5.02
C THR A 674 0.90 -10.81 -6.21
N LEU A 675 -0.12 -10.45 -7.01
CA LEU A 675 -0.46 -11.17 -8.24
C LEU A 675 0.70 -11.16 -9.24
N VAL A 676 1.41 -10.03 -9.41
CA VAL A 676 2.60 -9.91 -10.28
C VAL A 676 3.66 -10.96 -9.91
N ILE A 677 3.91 -11.16 -8.61
CA ILE A 677 4.87 -12.14 -8.09
C ILE A 677 4.40 -13.56 -8.43
N GLN A 678 3.15 -13.91 -8.12
CA GLN A 678 2.62 -15.26 -8.40
C GLN A 678 2.55 -15.58 -9.90
N LEU A 679 2.27 -14.59 -10.75
CA LEU A 679 2.36 -14.75 -12.21
C LEU A 679 3.79 -15.05 -12.67
N GLY A 680 4.80 -14.44 -12.03
CA GLY A 680 6.22 -14.75 -12.26
C GLY A 680 6.57 -16.20 -11.88
N HIS A 681 6.03 -16.71 -10.77
CA HIS A 681 6.15 -18.12 -10.39
C HIS A 681 5.47 -19.05 -11.40
N GLN A 682 4.29 -18.68 -11.89
CA GLN A 682 3.57 -19.47 -12.89
C GLN A 682 4.30 -19.51 -14.24
N TYR A 683 4.87 -18.38 -14.66
CA TYR A 683 5.78 -18.34 -15.79
C TYR A 683 6.98 -19.28 -15.58
N SER A 684 7.62 -19.25 -14.41
CA SER A 684 8.76 -20.11 -14.09
C SER A 684 8.40 -21.60 -14.13
N ARG A 685 7.17 -21.96 -13.73
CA ARG A 685 6.63 -23.33 -13.79
C ARG A 685 6.34 -23.82 -15.21
N THR A 686 5.72 -22.97 -16.02
CA THR A 686 5.07 -23.36 -17.29
C THR A 686 5.87 -22.98 -18.52
N GLY A 687 6.68 -21.92 -18.43
CA GLY A 687 7.33 -21.27 -19.57
C GLY A 687 6.37 -20.51 -20.49
N GLU A 688 5.10 -20.33 -20.12
CA GLU A 688 4.10 -19.64 -20.93
C GLU A 688 4.27 -18.11 -20.81
N MET A 689 4.60 -17.46 -21.93
CA MET A 689 4.93 -16.03 -21.96
C MET A 689 3.78 -15.11 -21.56
N ASP A 690 2.53 -15.55 -21.72
CA ASP A 690 1.35 -14.75 -21.42
C ASP A 690 1.32 -14.35 -19.93
N TYR A 691 1.72 -15.23 -19.02
CA TYR A 691 1.82 -14.91 -17.59
C TYR A 691 2.88 -13.85 -17.31
N LEU A 692 4.03 -13.89 -18.00
CA LEU A 692 5.09 -12.90 -17.82
C LEU A 692 4.71 -11.54 -18.40
N TYR A 693 4.05 -11.51 -19.57
CA TYR A 693 3.51 -10.27 -20.13
C TYR A 693 2.41 -9.69 -19.25
N GLU A 694 1.55 -10.52 -18.67
CA GLU A 694 0.54 -10.06 -17.72
C GLU A 694 1.17 -9.53 -16.43
N SER A 695 2.17 -10.21 -15.87
CA SER A 695 2.96 -9.75 -14.73
C SER A 695 3.53 -8.35 -14.97
N ILE A 696 4.19 -8.13 -16.13
CA ILE A 696 4.76 -6.82 -16.49
C ILE A 696 3.66 -5.76 -16.71
N ARG A 697 2.57 -6.13 -17.39
CA ARG A 697 1.45 -5.21 -17.65
C ARG A 697 0.83 -4.72 -16.34
N VAL A 698 0.57 -5.63 -15.39
CA VAL A 698 0.00 -5.29 -14.08
C VAL A 698 0.99 -4.46 -13.27
N ALA A 699 2.27 -4.85 -13.23
CA ALA A 699 3.31 -4.09 -12.52
C ALA A 699 3.47 -2.66 -13.07
N GLN A 700 3.43 -2.49 -14.39
CA GLN A 700 3.51 -1.17 -15.03
C GLN A 700 2.27 -0.32 -14.73
N ASP A 701 1.07 -0.90 -14.77
CA ASP A 701 -0.17 -0.18 -14.47
C ASP A 701 -0.14 0.38 -13.04
N ILE A 702 0.30 -0.42 -12.07
CA ILE A 702 0.48 0.02 -10.66
C ILE A 702 1.49 1.18 -10.59
N VAL A 703 2.68 1.03 -11.18
CA VAL A 703 3.70 2.09 -11.17
C VAL A 703 3.21 3.37 -11.86
N ASP A 704 2.39 3.27 -12.90
CA ASP A 704 1.85 4.43 -13.63
C ASP A 704 0.73 5.15 -12.84
N THR A 705 -0.04 4.42 -12.01
CA THR A 705 -1.14 4.98 -11.20
C THR A 705 -0.69 5.47 -9.83
N THR A 706 0.34 4.86 -9.24
CA THR A 706 0.87 5.22 -7.92
C THR A 706 1.72 6.51 -8.00
N SER A 707 1.48 7.47 -7.09
CA SER A 707 2.19 8.76 -7.12
C SER A 707 3.66 8.63 -6.69
N SER A 708 4.53 9.54 -7.14
CA SER A 708 5.98 9.51 -6.83
C SER A 708 6.31 9.69 -5.34
N GLY A 709 5.39 10.23 -4.54
CA GLY A 709 5.56 10.41 -3.08
C GLY A 709 4.92 9.29 -2.25
N ASP A 710 4.39 8.25 -2.90
CA ASP A 710 3.79 7.11 -2.22
C ASP A 710 4.89 6.23 -1.58
N PRO A 711 4.77 5.87 -0.29
CA PRO A 711 5.78 5.08 0.41
C PRO A 711 5.97 3.67 -0.16
N ASP A 712 4.98 3.11 -0.86
CA ASP A 712 5.04 1.76 -1.43
C ASP A 712 5.52 1.75 -2.90
N ARG A 713 5.65 2.92 -3.54
CA ARG A 713 6.17 3.03 -4.92
C ARG A 713 7.53 2.35 -5.13
N PRO A 714 8.53 2.46 -4.22
CA PRO A 714 9.79 1.76 -4.38
C PRO A 714 9.62 0.24 -4.51
N MET A 715 8.65 -0.35 -3.79
CA MET A 715 8.34 -1.77 -3.87
C MET A 715 7.76 -2.14 -5.24
N TYR A 716 6.80 -1.37 -5.74
CA TYR A 716 6.21 -1.62 -7.06
C TYR A 716 7.25 -1.50 -8.20
N LEU A 717 8.14 -0.52 -8.12
CA LEU A 717 9.26 -0.36 -9.05
C LEU A 717 10.25 -1.53 -8.97
N ASN A 718 10.52 -2.06 -7.77
CA ASN A 718 11.37 -3.25 -7.59
C ASN A 718 10.75 -4.47 -8.29
N THR A 719 9.46 -4.75 -8.05
CA THR A 719 8.75 -5.86 -8.69
C THR A 719 8.72 -5.73 -10.21
N LEU A 720 8.41 -4.53 -10.73
CA LEU A 720 8.44 -4.25 -12.17
C LEU A 720 9.83 -4.51 -12.77
N GLY A 721 10.88 -4.03 -12.11
CA GLY A 721 12.25 -4.24 -12.56
C GLY A 721 12.67 -5.70 -12.58
N LEU A 722 12.22 -6.49 -11.59
CA LEU A 722 12.45 -7.94 -11.56
C LEU A 722 11.72 -8.65 -12.73
N SER A 723 10.45 -8.34 -12.97
CA SER A 723 9.67 -8.95 -14.07
C SER A 723 10.22 -8.57 -15.46
N LEU A 724 10.60 -7.31 -15.67
CA LEU A 724 11.26 -6.85 -16.91
C LEU A 724 12.61 -7.55 -17.13
N GLY A 725 13.37 -7.74 -16.05
CA GLY A 725 14.63 -8.47 -16.06
C GLY A 725 14.48 -9.96 -16.38
N GLU A 726 13.37 -10.56 -15.98
CA GLU A 726 13.00 -11.93 -16.35
C GLU A 726 12.63 -12.02 -17.83
N LEU A 727 11.87 -11.04 -18.34
CA LEU A 727 11.55 -10.98 -19.77
C LEU A 727 12.81 -10.85 -20.62
N TYR A 728 13.77 -10.01 -20.23
CA TYR A 728 15.05 -9.89 -20.95
C TYR A 728 15.75 -11.23 -21.16
N SER A 729 15.58 -12.22 -20.26
CA SER A 729 16.18 -13.55 -20.41
C SER A 729 15.69 -14.31 -21.65
N ILE A 730 14.53 -13.96 -22.23
CA ILE A 730 13.85 -14.77 -23.25
C ILE A 730 13.96 -14.21 -24.70
N PRO A 731 13.65 -12.94 -25.04
CA PRO A 731 13.92 -12.36 -26.37
C PRO A 731 15.09 -11.36 -26.40
N TYR A 732 15.62 -11.09 -27.60
CA TYR A 732 16.64 -10.06 -27.88
C TYR A 732 16.00 -8.67 -28.03
N GLU A 733 15.48 -8.12 -26.94
CA GLU A 733 15.12 -6.71 -26.90
C GLU A 733 15.83 -6.03 -25.74
N ASP A 734 16.87 -5.27 -26.05
CA ASP A 734 17.73 -4.60 -25.07
C ASP A 734 16.97 -3.50 -24.29
N SER A 735 15.81 -3.05 -24.80
CA SER A 735 14.95 -2.06 -24.14
C SER A 735 14.45 -2.54 -22.77
N TYR A 736 14.16 -3.84 -22.61
CA TYR A 736 13.59 -4.37 -21.37
C TYR A 736 14.60 -4.37 -20.21
N ILE A 737 15.87 -4.71 -20.47
CA ILE A 737 16.87 -4.71 -19.41
C ILE A 737 17.25 -3.28 -18.99
N ASP A 738 17.24 -2.34 -19.92
CA ASP A 738 17.47 -0.93 -19.61
C ASP A 738 16.30 -0.37 -18.78
N ASN A 739 15.06 -0.69 -19.13
CA ASN A 739 13.88 -0.33 -18.33
C ASN A 739 13.91 -0.99 -16.94
N ALA A 740 14.34 -2.25 -16.84
CA ALA A 740 14.49 -2.95 -15.56
C ALA A 740 15.50 -2.25 -14.64
N ILE A 741 16.67 -1.91 -15.19
CA ILE A 741 17.73 -1.18 -14.47
C ILE A 741 17.25 0.22 -14.08
N MET A 742 16.50 0.91 -14.94
CA MET A 742 15.92 2.22 -14.64
C MET A 742 14.91 2.17 -13.49
N ALA A 743 13.97 1.22 -13.53
CA ALA A 743 12.96 1.07 -12.47
C ALA A 743 13.61 0.77 -11.11
N LEU A 744 14.58 -0.14 -11.07
CA LEU A 744 15.30 -0.50 -9.84
C LEU A 744 16.20 0.62 -9.31
N ARG A 745 16.77 1.45 -10.21
CA ARG A 745 17.50 2.67 -9.81
C ARG A 745 16.56 3.70 -9.20
N GLU A 746 15.40 3.95 -9.81
CA GLU A 746 14.39 4.86 -9.26
C GLU A 746 13.90 4.35 -7.88
N ALA A 747 13.65 3.04 -7.74
CA ALA A 747 13.30 2.44 -6.47
C ALA A 747 14.34 2.72 -5.38
N LEU A 748 15.63 2.57 -5.72
CA LEU A 748 16.73 2.84 -4.80
C LEU A 748 16.87 4.34 -4.49
N GLU A 749 16.67 5.23 -5.45
CA GLU A 749 16.74 6.69 -5.24
C GLU A 749 15.63 7.23 -4.35
N LEU A 750 14.44 6.62 -4.39
CA LEU A 750 13.29 7.01 -3.57
C LEU A 750 13.39 6.52 -2.11
N MET A 751 14.24 5.54 -1.81
CA MET A 751 14.38 5.01 -0.46
C MET A 751 15.34 5.84 0.42
N PRO A 752 15.01 6.04 1.72
CA PRO A 752 15.94 6.59 2.70
C PRO A 752 17.26 5.80 2.77
N GLU A 753 18.37 6.50 3.00
CA GLU A 753 19.72 5.90 3.05
C GLU A 753 19.91 4.92 4.22
N ASP A 754 19.15 5.10 5.30
CA ASP A 754 19.14 4.26 6.50
C ASP A 754 18.17 3.07 6.43
N SER A 755 17.40 2.96 5.34
CA SER A 755 16.47 1.83 5.15
C SER A 755 17.22 0.50 5.01
N LYS A 756 16.94 -0.47 5.87
CA LYS A 756 17.52 -1.83 5.75
C LYS A 756 17.09 -2.57 4.48
N LYS A 757 15.93 -2.23 3.91
CA LYS A 757 15.49 -2.77 2.60
C LYS A 757 16.34 -2.30 1.42
N ARG A 758 17.16 -1.25 1.62
CA ARG A 758 18.11 -0.73 0.62
C ARG A 758 19.09 -1.79 0.17
N ALA A 759 19.52 -2.67 1.07
CA ALA A 759 20.40 -3.80 0.75
C ALA A 759 19.76 -4.76 -0.26
N VAL A 760 18.48 -5.10 -0.07
CA VAL A 760 17.72 -5.97 -0.99
C VAL A 760 17.68 -5.36 -2.38
N TYR A 761 17.36 -4.07 -2.51
CA TYR A 761 17.20 -3.44 -3.83
C TYR A 761 18.55 -3.19 -4.51
N MET A 762 19.62 -2.95 -3.74
CA MET A 762 20.99 -2.94 -4.27
C MET A 762 21.35 -4.31 -4.85
N HIS A 763 21.04 -5.39 -4.15
CA HIS A 763 21.23 -6.75 -4.66
C HIS A 763 20.43 -7.00 -5.94
N ASP A 764 19.14 -6.64 -5.96
CA ASP A 764 18.25 -6.88 -7.10
C ASP A 764 18.69 -6.08 -8.34
N LEU A 765 19.08 -4.82 -8.15
CA LEU A 765 19.68 -4.00 -9.21
C LEU A 765 21.00 -4.61 -9.71
N GLY A 766 21.87 -5.05 -8.80
CA GLY A 766 23.12 -5.73 -9.15
C GLY A 766 22.86 -6.99 -9.98
N ASN A 767 21.80 -7.74 -9.63
CA ASN A 767 21.42 -8.94 -10.36
C ASN A 767 20.99 -8.64 -11.81
N GLN A 768 20.34 -7.50 -12.08
CA GLN A 768 20.02 -7.08 -13.45
C GLN A 768 21.26 -6.71 -14.27
N PHE A 769 22.22 -6.01 -13.69
CA PHE A 769 23.53 -5.81 -14.33
C PHE A 769 24.21 -7.14 -14.61
N GLY A 770 24.15 -8.09 -13.68
CA GLY A 770 24.62 -9.46 -13.87
C GLY A 770 23.95 -10.15 -15.05
N ARG A 771 22.62 -10.08 -15.17
CA ARG A 771 21.85 -10.63 -16.30
C ARG A 771 22.28 -10.00 -17.64
N ARG A 772 22.45 -8.69 -17.69
CA ARG A 772 22.95 -7.98 -18.89
C ARG A 772 24.37 -8.40 -19.24
N TYR A 773 25.25 -8.54 -18.24
CA TYR A 773 26.60 -9.05 -18.42
C TYR A 773 26.59 -10.48 -18.98
N SER A 774 25.79 -11.40 -18.43
CA SER A 774 25.72 -12.80 -18.91
C SER A 774 25.38 -12.87 -20.40
N LYS A 775 24.61 -11.92 -20.96
CA LYS A 775 24.33 -11.87 -22.41
C LYS A 775 25.35 -11.08 -23.23
N THR A 776 25.81 -9.93 -22.75
CA THR A 776 26.61 -8.96 -23.55
C THR A 776 28.12 -9.11 -23.40
N GLY A 777 28.59 -9.55 -22.24
CA GLY A 777 30.03 -9.52 -21.89
C GLY A 777 30.60 -8.15 -21.60
N ALA A 778 29.76 -7.12 -21.40
CA ALA A 778 30.22 -5.81 -21.00
C ALA A 778 30.83 -5.84 -19.58
N THR A 779 32.16 -5.70 -19.48
CA THR A 779 32.88 -5.75 -18.19
C THR A 779 32.43 -4.67 -17.20
N ALA A 780 31.94 -3.53 -17.70
CA ALA A 780 31.37 -2.46 -16.88
C ALA A 780 30.14 -2.92 -16.08
N ASP A 781 29.30 -3.79 -16.68
CA ASP A 781 28.13 -4.34 -16.01
C ASP A 781 28.53 -5.33 -14.91
N LEU A 782 29.56 -6.15 -15.14
CA LEU A 782 30.09 -7.04 -14.10
C LEU A 782 30.68 -6.25 -12.92
N GLN A 783 31.39 -5.16 -13.20
CA GLN A 783 31.94 -4.27 -12.17
C GLN A 783 30.83 -3.63 -11.33
N GLU A 784 29.78 -3.14 -11.99
CA GLU A 784 28.65 -2.53 -11.28
C GLU A 784 27.82 -3.56 -10.50
N CYS A 785 27.58 -4.73 -11.09
CA CYS A 785 26.93 -5.87 -10.43
C CYS A 785 27.66 -6.27 -9.14
N THR A 786 28.97 -6.53 -9.22
CA THR A 786 29.77 -6.93 -8.07
C THR A 786 29.88 -5.83 -7.02
N ARG A 787 29.98 -4.55 -7.43
CA ARG A 787 29.97 -3.41 -6.51
C ARG A 787 28.66 -3.32 -5.73
N LEU A 788 27.52 -3.41 -6.42
CA LEU A 788 26.20 -3.31 -5.79
C LEU A 788 25.93 -4.46 -4.82
N ILE A 789 26.22 -5.70 -5.23
CA ILE A 789 26.03 -6.88 -4.36
C ILE A 789 26.98 -6.83 -3.15
N ARG A 790 28.25 -6.40 -3.30
CA ARG A 790 29.14 -6.20 -2.15
C ARG A 790 28.62 -5.15 -1.18
N ASN A 791 28.16 -3.99 -1.69
CA ASN A 791 27.58 -2.95 -0.85
C ASN A 791 26.35 -3.46 -0.08
N ALA A 792 25.49 -4.26 -0.72
CA ALA A 792 24.34 -4.90 -0.05
C ALA A 792 24.81 -5.79 1.11
N ILE A 793 25.79 -6.68 0.86
CA ILE A 793 26.36 -7.57 1.87
C ILE A 793 27.02 -6.79 3.02
N GLU A 794 27.77 -5.73 2.72
CA GLU A 794 28.46 -4.91 3.74
C GLU A 794 27.49 -4.08 4.59
N SER A 795 26.30 -3.77 4.07
CA SER A 795 25.28 -2.98 4.77
C SER A 795 24.42 -3.75 5.77
N VAL A 796 24.50 -5.09 5.78
CA VAL A 796 23.70 -5.95 6.67
C VAL A 796 24.57 -6.73 7.66
N ALA A 797 23.97 -7.10 8.80
CA ALA A 797 24.61 -7.94 9.80
C ALA A 797 24.96 -9.33 9.25
N THR A 798 25.90 -10.01 9.91
CA THR A 798 26.32 -11.37 9.53
C THR A 798 25.22 -12.41 9.65
N GLU A 799 24.22 -12.14 10.49
CA GLU A 799 23.09 -12.99 10.81
C GLU A 799 21.89 -12.82 9.86
N HIS A 800 21.94 -11.82 8.96
CA HIS A 800 20.83 -11.48 8.06
C HIS A 800 20.44 -12.68 7.17
N SER A 801 19.12 -12.96 7.11
CA SER A 801 18.58 -14.17 6.45
C SER A 801 19.01 -14.29 4.98
N ASP A 802 19.03 -13.16 4.27
CA ASP A 802 19.34 -13.14 2.83
C ASP A 802 20.84 -13.07 2.52
N ARG A 803 21.68 -12.75 3.51
CA ARG A 803 23.13 -12.53 3.31
C ARG A 803 23.82 -13.75 2.68
N PRO A 804 23.57 -15.01 3.11
CA PRO A 804 24.17 -16.16 2.47
C PRO A 804 23.78 -16.31 0.98
N GLY A 805 22.53 -15.97 0.64
CA GLY A 805 22.06 -15.95 -0.75
C GLY A 805 22.81 -14.95 -1.60
N TRP A 806 23.00 -13.72 -1.09
CA TRP A 806 23.76 -12.68 -1.78
C TRP A 806 25.23 -13.02 -1.94
N LEU A 807 25.86 -13.63 -0.92
CA LEU A 807 27.22 -14.16 -1.00
C LEU A 807 27.37 -15.23 -2.08
N SER A 808 26.40 -16.15 -2.17
CA SER A 808 26.39 -17.17 -3.22
C SER A 808 26.20 -16.55 -4.62
N ASN A 809 25.31 -15.58 -4.76
CA ASN A 809 25.11 -14.84 -6.01
C ASN A 809 26.39 -14.11 -6.44
N LEU A 810 27.04 -13.37 -5.52
CA LEU A 810 28.32 -12.73 -5.78
C LEU A 810 29.37 -13.73 -6.26
N GLY A 811 29.46 -14.90 -5.62
CA GLY A 811 30.34 -15.99 -6.04
C GLY A 811 30.07 -16.45 -7.48
N VAL A 812 28.81 -16.66 -7.85
CA VAL A 812 28.42 -17.00 -9.22
C VAL A 812 28.88 -15.92 -10.20
N ARG A 813 28.60 -14.63 -9.93
CA ARG A 813 28.98 -13.51 -10.82
C ARG A 813 30.50 -13.39 -10.99
N LEU A 814 31.26 -13.52 -9.90
CA LEU A 814 32.72 -13.46 -9.95
C LEU A 814 33.31 -14.61 -10.81
N GLY A 815 32.78 -15.82 -10.69
CA GLY A 815 33.25 -16.94 -11.52
C GLY A 815 32.80 -16.88 -12.98
N GLU A 816 31.62 -16.31 -13.29
CA GLU A 816 31.25 -15.97 -14.68
C GLU A 816 32.28 -15.02 -15.32
N GLY A 817 32.75 -14.01 -14.57
CA GLY A 817 33.87 -13.13 -14.94
C GLY A 817 35.17 -13.88 -15.23
N TYR A 818 35.55 -14.76 -14.31
CA TYR A 818 36.77 -15.56 -14.43
C TYR A 818 36.81 -16.42 -15.70
N LEU A 819 35.68 -17.05 -16.06
CA LEU A 819 35.59 -17.86 -17.27
C LEU A 819 35.81 -17.06 -18.56
N ARG A 820 35.43 -15.77 -18.59
CA ARG A 820 35.62 -14.87 -19.73
C ARG A 820 37.02 -14.25 -19.81
N GLY A 821 37.85 -14.49 -18.81
CA GLY A 821 39.22 -13.97 -18.76
C GLY A 821 39.30 -12.54 -18.22
N ASP A 822 38.29 -12.07 -17.50
CA ASP A 822 38.35 -10.78 -16.79
C ASP A 822 39.37 -10.84 -15.63
N THR A 823 39.72 -9.68 -15.05
CA THR A 823 40.67 -9.57 -13.92
C THR A 823 40.10 -10.08 -12.59
N THR A 824 39.00 -10.83 -12.63
CA THR A 824 38.21 -11.26 -11.47
C THR A 824 38.90 -12.39 -10.71
N ASP A 825 38.88 -12.32 -9.38
CA ASP A 825 39.56 -13.28 -8.51
C ASP A 825 38.67 -14.50 -8.22
N ILE A 826 39.03 -15.66 -8.78
CA ILE A 826 38.35 -16.93 -8.51
C ILE A 826 38.50 -17.36 -7.04
N GLU A 827 39.55 -16.91 -6.34
CA GLU A 827 39.71 -17.17 -4.92
C GLU A 827 38.64 -16.44 -4.10
N GLU A 828 38.34 -15.19 -4.46
CA GLU A 828 37.23 -14.46 -3.85
C GLU A 828 35.90 -15.16 -4.12
N ALA A 829 35.65 -15.61 -5.36
CA ALA A 829 34.43 -16.33 -5.71
C ALA A 829 34.23 -17.61 -4.87
N ILE A 830 35.32 -18.38 -4.66
CA ILE A 830 35.32 -19.57 -3.81
C ILE A 830 35.10 -19.18 -2.35
N GLN A 831 35.76 -18.12 -1.87
CA GLN A 831 35.68 -17.67 -0.49
C GLN A 831 34.26 -17.21 -0.10
N VAL A 832 33.64 -16.34 -0.90
CA VAL A 832 32.28 -15.85 -0.60
C VAL A 832 31.24 -16.96 -0.70
N THR A 833 31.39 -17.89 -1.65
CA THR A 833 30.47 -19.04 -1.75
C THR A 833 30.67 -20.01 -0.59
N ARG A 834 31.90 -20.17 -0.10
CA ARG A 834 32.19 -20.96 1.11
C ARG A 834 31.57 -20.32 2.35
N GLU A 835 31.72 -19.01 2.53
CA GLU A 835 31.09 -18.26 3.62
C GLU A 835 29.56 -18.44 3.61
N ALA A 836 28.91 -18.40 2.44
CA ALA A 836 27.49 -18.69 2.30
C ALA A 836 27.13 -20.09 2.83
N THR A 837 27.93 -21.11 2.50
CA THR A 837 27.67 -22.50 2.96
C THR A 837 27.90 -22.69 4.46
N GLU A 838 28.86 -21.98 5.05
CA GLU A 838 29.22 -22.11 6.47
C GLU A 838 28.23 -21.38 7.38
N THR A 839 27.72 -20.24 6.93
CA THR A 839 26.75 -19.41 7.69
C THR A 839 25.31 -19.90 7.55
N THR A 840 24.97 -20.64 6.50
CA THR A 840 23.62 -21.17 6.28
C THR A 840 23.31 -22.38 7.17
N LYS A 841 22.31 -22.23 8.05
CA LYS A 841 21.70 -23.31 8.84
C LYS A 841 20.49 -23.97 8.16
N VAL A 842 19.91 -23.32 7.14
CA VAL A 842 18.73 -23.75 6.39
C VAL A 842 19.11 -24.81 5.35
N THR A 843 18.49 -26.00 5.40
CA THR A 843 18.96 -27.17 4.66
C THR A 843 18.77 -27.13 3.14
N PRO A 844 17.65 -26.63 2.55
CA PRO A 844 17.51 -26.56 1.10
C PRO A 844 18.44 -25.53 0.44
N ASP A 845 18.55 -24.32 0.99
CA ASP A 845 19.39 -23.26 0.42
C ASP A 845 20.88 -23.60 0.52
N ARG A 846 21.28 -24.25 1.62
CA ARG A 846 22.64 -24.77 1.79
C ARG A 846 23.02 -25.76 0.69
N ALA A 847 22.08 -26.59 0.21
CA ALA A 847 22.35 -27.50 -0.90
C ALA A 847 22.67 -26.72 -2.19
N THR A 848 21.90 -25.67 -2.51
CA THR A 848 22.17 -24.78 -3.64
C THR A 848 23.54 -24.12 -3.52
N TYR A 849 23.88 -23.57 -2.36
CA TYR A 849 25.17 -22.89 -2.14
C TYR A 849 26.36 -23.86 -2.23
N LEU A 850 26.23 -25.09 -1.71
CA LEU A 850 27.24 -26.13 -1.86
C LEU A 850 27.42 -26.55 -3.33
N SER A 851 26.34 -26.61 -4.10
CA SER A 851 26.41 -26.87 -5.54
C SER A 851 27.13 -25.75 -6.29
N ASN A 852 26.85 -24.49 -5.93
CA ASN A 852 27.54 -23.32 -6.50
C ASN A 852 29.03 -23.34 -6.15
N LEU A 853 29.40 -23.70 -4.92
CA LEU A 853 30.80 -23.86 -4.49
C LEU A 853 31.50 -24.95 -5.31
N GLY A 854 30.84 -26.09 -5.53
CA GLY A 854 31.34 -27.16 -6.38
C GLY A 854 31.61 -26.70 -7.81
N ASN A 855 30.74 -25.84 -8.36
CA ASN A 855 30.97 -25.24 -9.68
C ASN A 855 32.18 -24.29 -9.67
N ARG A 856 32.36 -23.43 -8.66
CA ARG A 856 33.52 -22.51 -8.60
C ARG A 856 34.86 -23.27 -8.52
N LEU A 857 34.90 -24.34 -7.71
CA LEU A 857 36.06 -25.23 -7.63
C LEU A 857 36.34 -25.91 -8.98
N GLY A 858 35.28 -26.36 -9.67
CA GLY A 858 35.36 -26.91 -11.02
C GLY A 858 35.88 -25.94 -12.09
N GLU A 859 35.50 -24.67 -12.00
CA GLU A 859 36.00 -23.61 -12.89
C GLU A 859 37.48 -23.33 -12.65
N ARG A 860 37.92 -23.26 -11.39
CA ARG A 860 39.35 -23.11 -11.05
C ARG A 860 40.16 -24.28 -11.59
N TYR A 861 39.67 -25.51 -11.37
CA TYR A 861 40.26 -26.72 -11.92
C TYR A 861 40.44 -26.65 -13.44
N SER A 862 39.42 -26.19 -14.17
CA SER A 862 39.45 -26.10 -15.64
C SER A 862 40.59 -25.21 -16.16
N ARG A 863 41.11 -24.27 -15.35
CA ARG A 863 42.23 -23.39 -15.72
C ARG A 863 43.57 -23.88 -15.17
N THR A 864 43.60 -24.38 -13.93
CA THR A 864 44.85 -24.75 -13.22
C THR A 864 45.27 -26.20 -13.47
N GLY A 865 44.30 -27.10 -13.67
CA GLY A 865 44.50 -28.55 -13.68
C GLY A 865 44.74 -29.15 -12.29
N ASP A 866 44.45 -28.43 -11.20
CA ASP A 866 44.69 -28.91 -9.83
C ASP A 866 43.66 -29.99 -9.42
N THR A 867 44.11 -31.24 -9.32
CA THR A 867 43.23 -32.37 -9.00
C THR A 867 42.58 -32.28 -7.62
N ALA A 868 43.15 -31.52 -6.68
CA ALA A 868 42.52 -31.30 -5.38
C ALA A 868 41.19 -30.52 -5.51
N ASP A 869 41.09 -29.63 -6.49
CA ASP A 869 39.89 -28.82 -6.72
C ASP A 869 38.72 -29.66 -7.22
N ILE A 870 38.97 -30.57 -8.16
CA ILE A 870 37.90 -31.42 -8.70
C ILE A 870 37.43 -32.45 -7.66
N ASP A 871 38.33 -32.96 -6.82
CA ASP A 871 37.97 -33.85 -5.71
C ASP A 871 37.10 -33.14 -4.67
N ASN A 872 37.50 -31.92 -4.26
CA ASN A 872 36.70 -31.09 -3.37
C ASN A 872 35.35 -30.71 -4.03
N ALA A 873 35.33 -30.42 -5.32
CA ALA A 873 34.10 -30.10 -6.06
C ALA A 873 33.10 -31.27 -6.05
N ILE A 874 33.58 -32.51 -6.23
CA ILE A 874 32.77 -33.72 -6.13
C ILE A 874 32.23 -33.89 -4.70
N GLU A 875 33.08 -33.73 -3.69
CA GLU A 875 32.70 -33.89 -2.29
C GLU A 875 31.60 -32.91 -1.88
N VAL A 876 31.76 -31.61 -2.14
CA VAL A 876 30.76 -30.60 -1.77
C VAL A 876 29.44 -30.79 -2.53
N THR A 877 29.50 -31.24 -3.79
CA THR A 877 28.29 -31.50 -4.58
C THR A 877 27.55 -32.75 -4.09
N GLN A 878 28.27 -33.78 -3.61
CA GLN A 878 27.66 -34.94 -2.95
C GLN A 878 26.99 -34.55 -1.63
N GLN A 879 27.59 -33.64 -0.85
CA GLN A 879 26.96 -33.06 0.34
C GLN A 879 25.69 -32.26 -0.02
N ALA A 880 25.68 -31.52 -1.13
CA ALA A 880 24.48 -30.84 -1.61
C ALA A 880 23.34 -31.83 -1.90
N ILE A 881 23.64 -32.96 -2.56
CA ILE A 881 22.65 -34.00 -2.89
C ILE A 881 22.07 -34.67 -1.63
N SER A 882 22.88 -34.86 -0.59
CA SER A 882 22.42 -35.47 0.67
C SER A 882 21.51 -34.56 1.48
N LEU A 883 21.70 -33.23 1.37
CA LEU A 883 20.85 -32.22 1.99
C LEU A 883 19.58 -31.88 1.19
N SER A 884 19.55 -32.21 -0.11
CA SER A 884 18.42 -31.90 -0.98
C SER A 884 17.21 -32.82 -0.70
N PRO A 885 15.97 -32.28 -0.62
CA PRO A 885 14.76 -33.08 -0.46
C PRO A 885 14.61 -34.16 -1.54
N ALA A 886 14.03 -35.30 -1.16
CA ALA A 886 13.75 -36.39 -2.10
C ALA A 886 12.78 -35.90 -3.20
N ASN A 887 13.07 -36.23 -4.45
CA ASN A 887 12.26 -35.85 -5.63
C ASN A 887 12.10 -34.34 -5.84
N SER A 888 13.13 -33.54 -5.56
CA SER A 888 13.15 -32.09 -5.84
C SER A 888 13.93 -31.73 -7.10
N VAL A 889 13.52 -30.66 -7.79
CA VAL A 889 14.27 -30.07 -8.93
C VAL A 889 15.67 -29.63 -8.50
N THR A 890 15.83 -29.14 -7.27
CA THR A 890 17.13 -28.82 -6.67
C THR A 890 18.05 -30.03 -6.64
N LYS A 891 17.54 -31.20 -6.23
CA LYS A 891 18.31 -32.44 -6.24
C LYS A 891 18.72 -32.86 -7.66
N ALA A 892 17.82 -32.73 -8.63
CA ALA A 892 18.13 -32.99 -10.04
C ALA A 892 19.23 -32.05 -10.57
N THR A 893 19.22 -30.78 -10.16
CA THR A 893 20.26 -29.79 -10.52
C THR A 893 21.60 -30.11 -9.86
N CYS A 894 21.61 -30.53 -8.59
CA CYS A 894 22.82 -31.00 -7.92
C CYS A 894 23.39 -32.27 -8.59
N LEU A 895 22.53 -33.19 -9.02
CA LEU A 895 22.92 -34.38 -9.79
C LEU A 895 23.51 -34.01 -11.17
N LEU A 896 22.93 -33.03 -11.87
CA LEU A 896 23.51 -32.48 -13.10
C LEU A 896 24.93 -31.96 -12.87
N ASN A 897 25.13 -31.15 -11.84
CA ASN A 897 26.44 -30.58 -11.51
C ASN A 897 27.44 -31.68 -11.15
N LEU A 898 27.04 -32.67 -10.35
CA LEU A 898 27.89 -33.82 -10.00
C LEU A 898 28.28 -34.63 -11.24
N GLY A 899 27.31 -34.91 -12.12
CA GLY A 899 27.55 -35.59 -13.39
C GLY A 899 28.56 -34.84 -14.26
N ASN A 900 28.46 -33.50 -14.32
CA ASN A 900 29.45 -32.66 -15.00
C ASN A 900 30.83 -32.73 -14.34
N ARG A 901 30.94 -32.72 -12.99
CA ARG A 901 32.24 -32.85 -12.28
C ARG A 901 32.90 -34.21 -12.56
N PHE A 902 32.14 -35.31 -12.58
CA PHE A 902 32.67 -36.62 -12.97
C PHE A 902 33.16 -36.65 -14.41
N GLY A 903 32.43 -35.98 -15.31
CA GLY A 903 32.84 -35.84 -16.69
C GLY A 903 34.15 -35.04 -16.84
N ASP A 904 34.29 -33.93 -16.12
CA ASP A 904 35.51 -33.12 -16.15
C ASP A 904 36.72 -33.91 -15.60
N LYS A 905 36.49 -34.76 -14.59
CA LYS A 905 37.52 -35.68 -14.08
C LYS A 905 37.90 -36.76 -15.10
N TYR A 906 36.92 -37.28 -15.84
CA TYR A 906 37.18 -38.20 -16.96
C TYR A 906 38.02 -37.55 -18.06
N ASP A 907 37.70 -36.31 -18.45
CA ASP A 907 38.37 -35.60 -19.55
C ASP A 907 39.89 -35.45 -19.32
N VAL A 908 40.34 -35.51 -18.06
CA VAL A 908 41.76 -35.42 -17.68
C VAL A 908 42.39 -36.78 -17.37
N GLU A 909 41.74 -37.63 -16.57
CA GLU A 909 42.34 -38.91 -16.15
C GLU A 909 42.13 -40.04 -17.18
N GLY A 910 41.16 -39.90 -18.08
CA GLY A 910 40.79 -40.92 -19.07
C GLY A 910 40.21 -42.20 -18.46
N LEU A 911 39.91 -42.19 -17.16
CA LEU A 911 39.38 -43.36 -16.44
C LEU A 911 37.90 -43.54 -16.72
N LYS A 912 37.56 -44.61 -17.45
CA LYS A 912 36.19 -44.94 -17.88
C LYS A 912 35.16 -44.99 -16.76
N GLY A 913 35.57 -45.38 -15.55
CA GLY A 913 34.69 -45.46 -14.38
C GLY A 913 34.00 -44.12 -14.06
N TYR A 914 34.70 -42.99 -14.19
CA TYR A 914 34.08 -41.68 -13.95
C TYR A 914 33.09 -41.29 -15.04
N LEU A 915 33.31 -41.73 -16.28
CA LEU A 915 32.37 -41.48 -17.37
C LEU A 915 31.07 -42.26 -17.19
N ASP A 916 31.16 -43.52 -16.74
CA ASP A 916 29.98 -44.32 -16.42
C ASP A 916 29.21 -43.76 -15.21
N GLU A 917 29.90 -43.26 -14.19
CA GLU A 917 29.25 -42.53 -13.08
C GLU A 917 28.58 -41.24 -13.57
N SER A 918 29.26 -40.45 -14.42
CA SER A 918 28.71 -39.23 -15.00
C SER A 918 27.38 -39.49 -15.73
N ILE A 919 27.35 -40.49 -16.62
CA ILE A 919 26.16 -40.88 -17.36
C ILE A 919 25.05 -41.38 -16.41
N ARG A 920 25.39 -42.20 -15.42
CA ARG A 920 24.41 -42.70 -14.45
C ARG A 920 23.79 -41.57 -13.62
N THR A 921 24.61 -40.64 -13.13
CA THR A 921 24.14 -39.49 -12.35
C THR A 921 23.28 -38.56 -13.20
N LEU A 922 23.66 -38.30 -14.46
CA LEU A 922 22.87 -37.48 -15.38
C LEU A 922 21.55 -38.15 -15.75
N GLN A 923 21.52 -39.47 -15.94
CA GLN A 923 20.27 -40.21 -16.17
C GLN A 923 19.33 -40.08 -14.97
N GLN A 924 19.84 -40.21 -13.74
CA GLN A 924 19.04 -39.99 -12.53
C GLN A 924 18.46 -38.57 -12.46
N ALA A 925 19.21 -37.56 -12.91
CA ALA A 925 18.71 -36.19 -13.01
C ALA A 925 17.59 -36.06 -14.07
N VAL A 926 17.72 -36.71 -15.24
CA VAL A 926 16.68 -36.72 -16.29
C VAL A 926 15.38 -37.37 -15.78
N ASP A 927 15.50 -38.49 -15.07
CA ASP A 927 14.37 -39.25 -14.55
C ASP A 927 13.63 -38.48 -13.44
N MET A 928 14.36 -37.64 -12.69
CA MET A 928 13.80 -36.82 -11.61
C MET A 928 13.16 -35.52 -12.09
N MET A 929 13.60 -34.96 -13.23
CA MET A 929 13.11 -33.69 -13.73
C MET A 929 11.72 -33.84 -14.39
N PRO A 930 10.71 -33.03 -14.01
CA PRO A 930 9.40 -33.04 -14.69
C PRO A 930 9.50 -32.76 -16.19
N GLU A 931 8.66 -33.39 -17.02
CA GLU A 931 8.70 -33.22 -18.48
C GLU A 931 8.50 -31.77 -18.94
N ASN A 932 7.69 -30.97 -18.23
CA ASN A 932 7.42 -29.58 -18.60
C ASN A 932 8.45 -28.58 -18.04
N HIS A 933 9.46 -29.03 -17.29
CA HIS A 933 10.43 -28.13 -16.67
C HIS A 933 11.53 -27.72 -17.65
N LEU A 934 11.74 -26.42 -17.84
CA LEU A 934 12.72 -25.87 -18.80
C LEU A 934 14.14 -26.43 -18.60
N GLY A 935 14.55 -26.67 -17.36
CA GLY A 935 15.88 -27.23 -17.07
C GLY A 935 16.09 -28.66 -17.57
N LYS A 936 15.03 -29.43 -17.91
CA LYS A 936 15.17 -30.82 -18.37
C LYS A 936 15.99 -30.90 -19.66
N ALA A 937 15.84 -29.90 -20.53
CA ALA A 937 16.63 -29.78 -21.75
C ALA A 937 18.14 -29.67 -21.46
N THR A 938 18.53 -28.94 -20.41
CA THR A 938 19.93 -28.80 -20.00
C THR A 938 20.52 -30.14 -19.54
N VAL A 939 19.76 -30.91 -18.75
CA VAL A 939 20.21 -32.23 -18.28
C VAL A 939 20.33 -33.22 -19.43
N LEU A 940 19.34 -33.25 -20.33
CA LEU A 940 19.36 -34.08 -21.54
C LEU A 940 20.56 -33.75 -22.44
N ASN A 941 20.86 -32.46 -22.61
CA ASN A 941 22.02 -32.01 -23.36
C ASN A 941 23.34 -32.47 -22.71
N SER A 942 23.50 -32.29 -21.40
CA SER A 942 24.69 -32.78 -20.68
C SER A 942 24.84 -34.29 -20.75
N LEU A 943 23.74 -35.05 -20.63
CA LEU A 943 23.73 -36.50 -20.80
C LEU A 943 24.20 -36.90 -22.21
N GLY A 944 23.67 -36.22 -23.24
CA GLY A 944 24.07 -36.43 -24.63
C GLY A 944 25.57 -36.21 -24.85
N VAL A 945 26.13 -35.12 -24.33
CA VAL A 945 27.57 -34.83 -24.42
C VAL A 945 28.41 -35.96 -23.80
N ARG A 946 27.99 -36.51 -22.65
CA ARG A 946 28.74 -37.59 -21.98
C ARG A 946 28.56 -38.94 -22.68
N LEU A 947 27.40 -39.22 -23.27
CA LEU A 947 27.19 -40.37 -24.16
C LEU A 947 28.09 -40.29 -25.41
N THR A 948 28.22 -39.11 -26.03
CA THR A 948 29.15 -38.87 -27.14
C THR A 948 30.61 -39.08 -26.74
N ALA A 949 31.00 -38.62 -25.55
CA ALA A 949 32.34 -38.87 -25.02
C ALA A 949 32.60 -40.37 -24.82
N ARG A 950 31.61 -41.13 -24.32
CA ARG A 950 31.76 -42.58 -24.16
C ARG A 950 31.88 -43.28 -25.50
N TYR A 951 31.05 -42.92 -26.47
CA TYR A 951 31.18 -43.37 -27.85
C TYR A 951 32.60 -43.14 -28.39
N THR A 952 33.15 -41.94 -28.26
CA THR A 952 34.48 -41.60 -28.77
C THR A 952 35.58 -42.47 -28.12
N SER A 953 35.40 -42.83 -26.84
CA SER A 953 36.38 -43.60 -26.08
C SER A 953 36.35 -45.11 -26.32
N VAL A 954 35.17 -45.69 -26.61
CA VAL A 954 34.98 -47.15 -26.72
C VAL A 954 34.27 -47.62 -27.99
N SER A 955 33.94 -46.71 -28.90
CA SER A 955 33.23 -46.98 -30.16
C SER A 955 31.87 -47.69 -29.97
N ALA A 956 31.16 -47.40 -28.89
CA ALA A 956 29.84 -47.96 -28.59
C ALA A 956 28.75 -47.24 -29.41
N ILE A 957 28.39 -47.79 -30.58
CA ILE A 957 27.46 -47.15 -31.53
C ILE A 957 26.10 -46.83 -30.91
N ASP A 958 25.57 -47.70 -30.03
CA ASP A 958 24.29 -47.49 -29.35
C ASP A 958 24.28 -46.21 -28.49
N ASP A 959 25.43 -45.79 -27.94
CA ASP A 959 25.56 -44.53 -27.20
C ASP A 959 25.45 -43.31 -28.11
N LEU A 960 25.90 -43.43 -29.37
CA LEU A 960 25.83 -42.35 -30.34
C LEU A 960 24.39 -42.07 -30.77
N ASP A 961 23.62 -43.12 -31.04
CA ASP A 961 22.19 -43.00 -31.35
C ASP A 961 21.42 -42.45 -30.14
N SER A 962 21.72 -42.94 -28.94
CA SER A 962 21.15 -42.43 -27.70
C SER A 962 21.49 -40.95 -27.47
N ALA A 963 22.73 -40.53 -27.73
CA ALA A 963 23.17 -39.14 -27.62
C ALA A 963 22.39 -38.23 -28.58
N ILE A 964 22.21 -38.65 -29.83
CA ILE A 964 21.41 -37.92 -30.83
C ILE A 964 19.96 -37.80 -30.36
N GLU A 965 19.35 -38.87 -29.84
CA GLU A 965 17.97 -38.85 -29.36
C GLU A 965 17.78 -37.85 -28.22
N VAL A 966 18.62 -37.92 -27.18
CA VAL A 966 18.48 -37.03 -26.00
C VAL A 966 18.77 -35.57 -26.34
N ILE A 967 19.75 -35.27 -27.21
CA ILE A 967 20.02 -33.90 -27.64
C ILE A 967 18.92 -33.38 -28.57
N LYS A 968 18.36 -34.21 -29.47
CA LYS A 968 17.19 -33.84 -30.29
C LYS A 968 15.99 -33.50 -29.42
N ARG A 969 15.75 -34.26 -28.35
CA ARG A 969 14.74 -33.94 -27.34
C ARG A 969 15.04 -32.61 -26.64
N ALA A 970 16.28 -32.36 -26.23
CA ALA A 970 16.66 -31.08 -25.64
C ALA A 970 16.38 -29.90 -26.60
N VAL A 971 16.73 -30.02 -27.88
CA VAL A 971 16.42 -29.00 -28.91
C VAL A 971 14.92 -28.82 -29.09
N ALA A 972 14.13 -29.90 -29.11
CA ALA A 972 12.67 -29.82 -29.27
C ALA A 972 11.99 -29.13 -28.07
N MET A 973 12.49 -29.38 -26.86
CA MET A 973 11.98 -28.78 -25.62
C MET A 973 12.41 -27.32 -25.42
N THR A 974 13.43 -26.86 -26.14
CA THR A 974 13.98 -25.51 -25.96
C THR A 974 13.32 -24.51 -26.92
N PRO A 975 12.62 -23.47 -26.44
CA PRO A 975 12.01 -22.45 -27.29
C PRO A 975 13.01 -21.83 -28.28
N LYS A 976 12.54 -21.47 -29.48
CA LYS A 976 13.39 -20.87 -30.54
C LYS A 976 14.08 -19.58 -30.12
N THR A 977 13.50 -18.85 -29.17
CA THR A 977 14.02 -17.58 -28.64
C THR A 977 15.04 -17.79 -27.53
N SER A 978 15.10 -18.97 -26.91
CA SER A 978 15.97 -19.22 -25.75
C SER A 978 17.45 -19.17 -26.13
N PRO A 979 18.30 -18.42 -25.40
CA PRO A 979 19.75 -18.40 -25.61
C PRO A 979 20.41 -19.79 -25.54
N SER A 980 19.88 -20.68 -24.67
CA SER A 980 20.38 -22.04 -24.50
C SER A 980 20.16 -22.92 -25.74
N ARG A 981 19.27 -22.53 -26.66
CA ARG A 981 19.01 -23.30 -27.88
C ARG A 981 20.26 -23.38 -28.77
N ALA A 982 21.03 -22.30 -28.88
CA ALA A 982 22.25 -22.30 -29.67
C ALA A 982 23.26 -23.35 -29.18
N LEU A 983 23.35 -23.55 -27.86
CA LEU A 983 24.19 -24.60 -27.26
C LEU A 983 23.69 -26.00 -27.64
N HIS A 984 22.39 -26.25 -27.54
CA HIS A 984 21.80 -27.55 -27.87
C HIS A 984 21.95 -27.88 -29.37
N LEU A 985 21.77 -26.87 -30.25
CA LEU A 985 21.98 -27.00 -31.70
C LEU A 985 23.46 -27.28 -32.02
N HIS A 986 24.38 -26.57 -31.36
CA HIS A 986 25.82 -26.82 -31.52
C HIS A 986 26.20 -28.25 -31.12
N ASN A 987 25.73 -28.74 -29.98
CA ASN A 987 26.02 -30.10 -29.53
C ASN A 987 25.36 -31.15 -30.43
N LEU A 988 24.16 -30.88 -30.97
CA LEU A 988 23.52 -31.75 -31.95
C LEU A 988 24.34 -31.83 -33.25
N GLY A 989 24.83 -30.69 -33.73
CA GLY A 989 25.73 -30.65 -34.89
C GLY A 989 27.06 -31.36 -34.62
N ALA A 990 27.59 -31.26 -33.40
CA ALA A 990 28.79 -31.97 -32.99
C ALA A 990 28.59 -33.50 -33.07
N VAL A 991 27.54 -34.04 -32.44
CA VAL A 991 27.29 -35.48 -32.44
C VAL A 991 26.94 -36.04 -33.83
N LEU A 992 26.23 -35.28 -34.67
CA LEU A 992 25.94 -35.67 -36.05
C LEU A 992 27.21 -35.68 -36.93
N GLY A 993 28.13 -34.74 -36.72
CA GLY A 993 29.42 -34.75 -37.41
C GLY A 993 30.32 -35.93 -36.98
N ASP A 994 30.25 -36.35 -35.72
CA ASP A 994 30.96 -37.54 -35.24
C ASP A 994 30.37 -38.82 -35.86
N LYS A 995 29.04 -38.88 -36.00
CA LYS A 995 28.34 -39.94 -36.74
C LYS A 995 28.73 -39.98 -38.21
N TYR A 996 28.82 -38.82 -38.87
CA TYR A 996 29.35 -38.72 -40.23
C TYR A 996 30.76 -39.28 -40.34
N THR A 997 31.69 -38.88 -39.46
CA THR A 997 33.09 -39.33 -39.50
C THR A 997 33.19 -40.86 -39.45
N ARG A 998 32.24 -41.53 -38.82
CA ARG A 998 32.20 -42.98 -38.72
C ARG A 998 31.44 -43.69 -39.83
N MET A 999 30.26 -43.20 -40.17
CA MET A 999 29.30 -43.86 -41.08
C MET A 999 29.42 -43.37 -42.52
N ASN A 1000 30.11 -42.25 -42.73
CA ASN A 1000 30.25 -41.54 -43.98
C ASN A 1000 28.89 -41.16 -44.62
N ASP A 1001 27.87 -40.90 -43.79
CA ASP A 1001 26.56 -40.44 -44.24
C ASP A 1001 26.58 -38.92 -44.45
N THR A 1002 26.55 -38.51 -45.72
CA THR A 1002 26.64 -37.09 -46.09
C THR A 1002 25.44 -36.27 -45.63
N ALA A 1003 24.27 -36.90 -45.43
CA ALA A 1003 23.09 -36.19 -44.94
C ALA A 1003 23.26 -35.71 -43.49
N ASP A 1004 23.88 -36.54 -42.64
CA ASP A 1004 24.19 -36.18 -41.25
C ASP A 1004 25.17 -34.99 -41.19
N LEU A 1005 26.15 -34.93 -42.10
CA LEU A 1005 27.10 -33.81 -42.17
C LEU A 1005 26.44 -32.50 -42.63
N ASP A 1006 25.59 -32.56 -43.65
CA ASP A 1006 24.88 -31.37 -44.14
C ASP A 1006 23.89 -30.84 -43.08
N GLU A 1007 23.22 -31.73 -42.34
CA GLU A 1007 22.42 -31.37 -41.16
C GLU A 1007 23.30 -30.72 -40.07
N ALA A 1008 24.46 -31.31 -39.76
CA ALA A 1008 25.38 -30.77 -38.76
C ALA A 1008 25.89 -29.35 -39.09
N ILE A 1009 26.20 -29.08 -40.36
CA ILE A 1009 26.60 -27.74 -40.83
C ILE A 1009 25.42 -26.77 -40.74
N GLY A 1010 24.23 -27.19 -41.14
CA GLY A 1010 23.00 -26.39 -41.01
C GLY A 1010 22.72 -25.96 -39.58
N LEU A 1011 22.78 -26.90 -38.64
CA LEU A 1011 22.59 -26.66 -37.20
C LEU A 1011 23.68 -25.75 -36.62
N SER A 1012 24.94 -25.94 -37.03
CA SER A 1012 26.06 -25.08 -36.60
C SER A 1012 25.92 -23.65 -37.10
N ARG A 1013 25.46 -23.46 -38.35
CA ARG A 1013 25.15 -22.13 -38.90
C ARG A 1013 23.97 -21.48 -38.18
N GLU A 1014 22.93 -22.25 -37.85
CA GLU A 1014 21.80 -21.75 -37.04
C GLU A 1014 22.29 -21.29 -35.65
N ALA A 1015 23.11 -22.08 -34.96
CA ALA A 1015 23.68 -21.73 -33.66
C ALA A 1015 24.51 -20.43 -33.70
N VAL A 1016 25.35 -20.25 -34.73
CA VAL A 1016 26.12 -19.01 -34.95
C VAL A 1016 25.19 -17.83 -35.27
N GLY A 1017 24.20 -18.03 -36.14
CA GLY A 1017 23.24 -16.99 -36.52
C GLY A 1017 22.35 -16.50 -35.37
N MET A 1018 22.03 -17.39 -34.42
CA MET A 1018 21.27 -17.07 -33.22
C MET A 1018 22.06 -16.29 -32.16
N THR A 1019 23.38 -16.22 -32.28
CA THR A 1019 24.27 -15.76 -31.22
C THR A 1019 24.95 -14.46 -31.65
N PRO A 1020 24.73 -13.28 -31.03
CA PRO A 1020 25.31 -12.01 -31.45
C PRO A 1020 26.85 -12.00 -31.39
N PRO A 1021 27.51 -11.12 -32.18
CA PRO A 1021 28.98 -11.00 -32.23
C PRO A 1021 29.70 -10.89 -30.87
N GLY A 1022 29.07 -10.29 -29.85
CA GLY A 1022 29.66 -10.11 -28.51
C GLY A 1022 29.36 -11.21 -27.49
N HIS A 1023 28.53 -12.21 -27.81
CA HIS A 1023 28.12 -13.23 -26.85
C HIS A 1023 29.23 -14.26 -26.57
N SER A 1024 29.42 -14.63 -25.30
CA SER A 1024 30.59 -15.41 -24.85
C SER A 1024 30.77 -16.76 -25.55
N ASN A 1025 29.67 -17.43 -25.89
CA ASN A 1025 29.72 -18.74 -26.54
C ASN A 1025 29.84 -18.68 -28.07
N ARG A 1026 29.81 -17.48 -28.69
CA ARG A 1026 29.87 -17.36 -30.15
C ARG A 1026 31.16 -17.94 -30.72
N ALA A 1027 32.29 -17.69 -30.06
CA ALA A 1027 33.58 -18.24 -30.45
C ALA A 1027 33.58 -19.77 -30.49
N MET A 1028 32.92 -20.41 -29.52
CA MET A 1028 32.76 -21.87 -29.48
C MET A 1028 31.91 -22.37 -30.65
N TYR A 1029 30.79 -21.69 -30.96
CA TYR A 1029 29.92 -22.08 -32.06
C TYR A 1029 30.59 -21.90 -33.43
N GLN A 1030 31.33 -20.80 -33.61
CA GLN A 1030 32.13 -20.55 -34.81
C GLN A 1030 33.25 -21.59 -34.97
N HIS A 1031 33.93 -21.95 -33.89
CA HIS A 1031 34.92 -23.02 -33.92
C HIS A 1031 34.29 -24.37 -34.30
N GLY A 1032 33.12 -24.70 -33.74
CA GLY A 1032 32.36 -25.89 -34.13
C GLY A 1032 31.99 -25.91 -35.61
N LEU A 1033 31.52 -24.77 -36.14
CA LEU A 1033 31.23 -24.61 -37.56
C LEU A 1033 32.48 -24.82 -38.42
N ALA A 1034 33.62 -24.25 -38.01
CA ALA A 1034 34.89 -24.42 -38.71
C ALA A 1034 35.33 -25.90 -38.78
N ILE A 1035 35.13 -26.67 -37.70
CA ILE A 1035 35.39 -28.12 -37.70
C ILE A 1035 34.50 -28.85 -38.71
N ARG A 1036 33.18 -28.61 -38.69
CA ARG A 1036 32.22 -29.31 -39.58
C ARG A 1036 32.42 -28.94 -41.05
N LEU A 1037 32.75 -27.68 -41.35
CA LEU A 1037 33.15 -27.26 -42.69
C LEU A 1037 34.47 -27.93 -43.10
N GLY A 1038 35.40 -28.10 -42.16
CA GLY A 1038 36.64 -28.85 -42.36
C GLY A 1038 36.43 -30.32 -42.70
N ASP A 1039 35.46 -30.97 -42.05
CA ASP A 1039 35.04 -32.34 -42.35
C ASP A 1039 34.52 -32.43 -43.80
N ARG A 1040 33.73 -31.44 -44.25
CA ARG A 1040 33.25 -31.34 -45.64
C ARG A 1040 34.38 -31.08 -46.64
N TYR A 1041 35.30 -30.16 -46.32
CA TYR A 1041 36.46 -29.87 -47.17
C TYR A 1041 37.34 -31.10 -47.38
N SER A 1042 37.53 -31.90 -46.32
CA SER A 1042 38.39 -33.10 -46.36
C SER A 1042 37.74 -34.28 -47.10
N ARG A 1043 36.42 -34.27 -47.28
CA ARG A 1043 35.65 -35.30 -48.01
C ARG A 1043 35.90 -35.24 -49.52
N ASP A 1044 35.89 -34.05 -50.08
CA ASP A 1044 35.96 -33.88 -51.53
C ASP A 1044 37.43 -34.00 -51.97
N ASP A 1045 37.77 -34.91 -52.90
CA ASP A 1045 39.16 -35.22 -53.32
C ASP A 1045 39.99 -33.99 -53.72
N ALA A 1046 39.33 -32.89 -54.07
CA ALA A 1046 39.96 -31.62 -54.39
C ALA A 1046 39.73 -30.51 -53.36
N GLY A 1047 38.83 -30.66 -52.36
CA GLY A 1047 38.44 -29.64 -51.38
C GLY A 1047 37.96 -28.30 -51.99
N SER A 1048 36.73 -27.88 -51.72
CA SER A 1048 36.22 -26.59 -52.22
C SER A 1048 37.01 -25.41 -51.64
N MET A 1049 37.52 -24.51 -52.49
CA MET A 1049 38.16 -23.28 -51.99
C MET A 1049 37.18 -22.40 -51.22
N SER A 1050 35.89 -22.40 -51.60
CA SER A 1050 34.86 -21.69 -50.85
C SER A 1050 34.69 -22.24 -49.43
N ASP A 1051 34.83 -23.55 -49.25
CA ASP A 1051 34.76 -24.15 -47.91
C ASP A 1051 35.99 -23.78 -47.09
N LEU A 1052 37.18 -23.77 -47.71
CA LEU A 1052 38.41 -23.37 -47.04
C LEU A 1052 38.40 -21.90 -46.58
N ASP A 1053 37.81 -21.02 -47.38
CA ASP A 1053 37.60 -19.62 -47.01
C ASP A 1053 36.57 -19.49 -45.87
N ASP A 1054 35.41 -20.16 -45.97
CA ASP A 1054 34.40 -20.19 -44.89
C ASP A 1054 34.99 -20.74 -43.56
N ILE A 1055 35.88 -21.73 -43.62
CA ILE A 1055 36.56 -22.29 -42.44
C ILE A 1055 37.50 -21.27 -41.80
N VAL A 1056 38.33 -20.59 -42.60
CA VAL A 1056 39.26 -19.58 -42.09
C VAL A 1056 38.50 -18.40 -41.52
N ASP A 1057 37.41 -17.97 -42.16
CA ASP A 1057 36.56 -16.89 -41.65
C ASP A 1057 35.95 -17.28 -40.30
N ALA A 1058 35.32 -18.46 -40.19
CA ALA A 1058 34.77 -18.95 -38.93
C ALA A 1058 35.84 -19.11 -37.83
N ALA A 1059 37.02 -19.62 -38.16
CA ALA A 1059 38.13 -19.75 -37.20
C ALA A 1059 38.71 -18.40 -36.78
N SER A 1060 38.74 -17.41 -37.68
CA SER A 1060 39.22 -16.06 -37.41
C SER A 1060 38.24 -15.31 -36.51
N GLU A 1061 36.95 -15.35 -36.83
CA GLU A 1061 35.92 -14.75 -35.99
C GLU A 1061 35.91 -15.33 -34.58
N ALA A 1062 36.17 -16.64 -34.42
CA ALA A 1062 36.27 -17.28 -33.11
C ALA A 1062 37.44 -16.74 -32.27
N VAL A 1063 38.57 -16.41 -32.91
CA VAL A 1063 39.70 -15.78 -32.26
C VAL A 1063 39.39 -14.32 -31.93
N GLU A 1064 38.79 -13.57 -32.85
CA GLU A 1064 38.42 -12.16 -32.63
C GLU A 1064 37.40 -11.99 -31.49
N ALA A 1065 36.48 -12.93 -31.34
CA ALA A 1065 35.47 -12.94 -30.28
C ALA A 1065 36.00 -13.30 -28.88
N THR A 1066 37.31 -13.53 -28.70
CA THR A 1066 37.90 -13.87 -27.40
C THR A 1066 39.01 -12.93 -26.98
N THR A 1067 39.10 -12.64 -25.67
CA THR A 1067 40.21 -11.87 -25.09
C THR A 1067 41.45 -12.76 -24.92
N SER A 1068 42.64 -12.17 -24.80
CA SER A 1068 43.89 -12.90 -24.58
C SER A 1068 43.90 -13.77 -23.32
N ALA A 1069 43.00 -13.50 -22.36
CA ALA A 1069 42.87 -14.21 -21.10
C ALA A 1069 41.77 -15.29 -21.10
N HIS A 1070 40.98 -15.39 -22.18
CA HIS A 1070 39.90 -16.38 -22.30
C HIS A 1070 40.46 -17.82 -22.30
N THR A 1071 39.86 -18.71 -21.50
CA THR A 1071 40.39 -20.05 -21.21
C THR A 1071 40.53 -20.94 -22.46
N LYS A 1072 39.62 -20.80 -23.44
CA LYS A 1072 39.63 -21.59 -24.69
C LYS A 1072 40.31 -20.91 -25.88
N ARG A 1073 40.81 -19.68 -25.73
CA ARG A 1073 41.47 -18.96 -26.84
C ARG A 1073 42.63 -19.73 -27.49
N PRO A 1074 43.50 -20.45 -26.75
CA PRO A 1074 44.57 -21.22 -27.39
C PRO A 1074 44.07 -22.29 -28.36
N VAL A 1075 42.91 -22.89 -28.08
CA VAL A 1075 42.29 -23.90 -28.95
C VAL A 1075 41.83 -23.26 -30.27
N TYR A 1076 41.21 -22.08 -30.20
CA TYR A 1076 40.76 -21.34 -31.37
C TYR A 1076 41.94 -20.85 -32.22
N LEU A 1077 42.98 -20.30 -31.58
CA LEU A 1077 44.22 -19.90 -32.25
C LEU A 1077 44.92 -21.09 -32.94
N ASN A 1078 44.93 -22.25 -32.29
CA ASN A 1078 45.48 -23.46 -32.88
C ASN A 1078 44.68 -23.93 -34.10
N SER A 1079 43.35 -23.88 -34.02
CA SER A 1079 42.46 -24.19 -35.15
C SER A 1079 42.69 -23.24 -36.34
N LEU A 1080 42.75 -21.93 -36.08
CA LEU A 1080 43.03 -20.92 -37.09
C LEU A 1080 44.40 -21.17 -37.76
N GLY A 1081 45.42 -21.48 -36.96
CA GLY A 1081 46.75 -21.80 -37.47
C GLY A 1081 46.78 -23.01 -38.42
N ILE A 1082 46.04 -24.08 -38.10
CA ILE A 1082 45.93 -25.27 -38.96
C ILE A 1082 45.31 -24.91 -40.31
N TRP A 1083 44.20 -24.18 -40.32
CA TRP A 1083 43.47 -23.88 -41.55
C TRP A 1083 44.17 -22.82 -42.42
N LEU A 1084 44.84 -21.84 -41.81
CA LEU A 1084 45.70 -20.90 -42.54
C LEU A 1084 46.91 -21.60 -43.16
N MET A 1085 47.52 -22.59 -42.47
CA MET A 1085 48.56 -23.42 -43.06
C MET A 1085 48.05 -24.23 -44.25
N GLU A 1086 46.83 -24.76 -44.17
CA GLU A 1086 46.21 -25.51 -45.27
C GLU A 1086 45.90 -24.60 -46.47
N ARG A 1087 45.35 -23.40 -46.23
CA ARG A 1087 45.15 -22.39 -47.27
C ARG A 1087 46.46 -21.93 -47.91
N TYR A 1088 47.53 -21.80 -47.12
CA TYR A 1088 48.88 -21.57 -47.65
C TYR A 1088 49.37 -22.70 -48.56
N LYS A 1089 49.19 -23.98 -48.19
CA LYS A 1089 49.60 -25.10 -49.06
C LYS A 1089 48.87 -25.08 -50.41
N ARG A 1090 47.64 -24.58 -50.45
CA ARG A 1090 46.80 -24.49 -51.65
C ARG A 1090 47.13 -23.27 -52.52
N LEU A 1091 47.32 -22.10 -51.92
CA LEU A 1091 47.45 -20.83 -52.64
C LEU A 1091 48.89 -20.30 -52.73
N GLY A 1092 49.78 -20.74 -51.84
CA GLY A 1092 51.14 -20.20 -51.70
C GLY A 1092 51.20 -18.79 -51.10
N THR A 1093 50.11 -18.30 -50.49
CA THR A 1093 50.01 -16.94 -49.96
C THR A 1093 50.85 -16.77 -48.70
N SER A 1094 51.95 -16.03 -48.78
CA SER A 1094 52.86 -15.87 -47.63
C SER A 1094 52.22 -15.21 -46.41
N SER A 1095 51.19 -14.37 -46.57
CA SER A 1095 50.48 -13.74 -45.44
C SER A 1095 49.81 -14.79 -44.54
N ASP A 1096 49.15 -15.78 -45.14
CA ASP A 1096 48.46 -16.86 -44.41
C ASP A 1096 49.44 -17.63 -43.53
N LEU A 1097 50.63 -17.94 -44.06
CA LEU A 1097 51.65 -18.65 -43.28
C LEU A 1097 52.21 -17.81 -42.13
N HIS A 1098 52.41 -16.49 -42.34
CA HIS A 1098 52.85 -15.60 -41.27
C HIS A 1098 51.80 -15.48 -40.16
N GLU A 1099 50.54 -15.36 -40.53
CA GLU A 1099 49.43 -15.28 -39.59
C GLU A 1099 49.21 -16.60 -38.86
N ALA A 1100 49.32 -17.74 -39.54
CA ALA A 1100 49.28 -19.06 -38.91
C ALA A 1100 50.34 -19.23 -37.82
N ILE A 1101 51.59 -18.86 -38.12
CA ILE A 1101 52.70 -18.93 -37.15
C ILE A 1101 52.46 -17.98 -35.99
N ARG A 1102 51.94 -16.77 -36.25
CA ARG A 1102 51.60 -15.80 -35.20
C ARG A 1102 50.53 -16.38 -34.26
N ALA A 1103 49.43 -16.90 -34.80
CA ALA A 1103 48.35 -17.49 -34.02
C ALA A 1103 48.83 -18.68 -33.18
N LEU A 1104 49.61 -19.60 -33.78
CA LEU A 1104 50.18 -20.75 -33.09
C LEU A 1104 51.19 -20.35 -32.00
N GLN A 1105 52.01 -19.33 -32.24
CA GLN A 1105 52.94 -18.81 -31.25
C GLN A 1105 52.20 -18.18 -30.06
N GLU A 1106 51.13 -17.44 -30.32
CA GLU A 1106 50.27 -16.88 -29.27
C GLU A 1106 49.57 -17.99 -28.47
N ALA A 1107 49.07 -19.03 -29.12
CA ALA A 1107 48.46 -20.19 -28.45
C ALA A 1107 49.46 -20.87 -27.50
N VAL A 1108 50.71 -21.07 -27.95
CA VAL A 1108 51.78 -21.62 -27.10
C VAL A 1108 52.13 -20.68 -25.95
N ASN A 1109 52.16 -19.36 -26.16
CA ASN A 1109 52.53 -18.41 -25.11
C ASN A 1109 51.48 -18.28 -24.02
N THR A 1110 50.20 -18.41 -24.36
CA THR A 1110 49.05 -18.24 -23.46
C THR A 1110 48.62 -19.54 -22.76
N THR A 1111 49.05 -20.72 -23.23
CA THR A 1111 48.73 -22.01 -22.59
C THR A 1111 49.69 -22.33 -21.44
N PRO A 1112 49.22 -22.61 -20.19
CA PRO A 1112 50.09 -22.99 -19.07
C PRO A 1112 50.98 -24.20 -19.38
N LYS A 1113 52.18 -24.26 -18.78
CA LYS A 1113 53.14 -25.35 -19.01
C LYS A 1113 52.62 -26.73 -18.61
N SER A 1114 51.78 -26.79 -17.58
CA SER A 1114 51.13 -28.00 -17.08
C SER A 1114 49.92 -28.43 -17.90
N HIS A 1115 49.41 -27.59 -18.81
CA HIS A 1115 48.15 -27.84 -19.50
C HIS A 1115 48.34 -28.78 -20.72
N PRO A 1116 47.53 -29.84 -20.88
CA PRO A 1116 47.69 -30.85 -21.94
C PRO A 1116 47.72 -30.27 -23.37
N GLU A 1117 46.89 -29.26 -23.66
CA GLU A 1117 46.80 -28.61 -24.98
C GLU A 1117 48.10 -27.95 -25.47
N ARG A 1118 49.04 -27.66 -24.56
CA ARG A 1118 50.30 -27.00 -24.93
C ARG A 1118 51.11 -27.84 -25.91
N ALA A 1119 51.11 -29.17 -25.75
CA ALA A 1119 51.84 -30.08 -26.61
C ALA A 1119 51.32 -30.03 -28.05
N ARG A 1120 49.99 -30.00 -28.23
CA ARG A 1120 49.35 -29.92 -29.55
C ARG A 1120 49.68 -28.60 -30.26
N CYS A 1121 49.62 -27.48 -29.54
CA CYS A 1121 49.99 -26.17 -30.07
C CYS A 1121 51.47 -26.13 -30.51
N LEU A 1122 52.38 -26.74 -29.73
CA LEU A 1122 53.81 -26.82 -30.06
C LEU A 1122 54.08 -27.64 -31.33
N VAL A 1123 53.40 -28.77 -31.52
CA VAL A 1123 53.53 -29.61 -32.72
C VAL A 1123 53.08 -28.85 -33.98
N ASN A 1124 51.95 -28.17 -33.91
CA ASN A 1124 51.43 -27.40 -35.03
C ASN A 1124 52.30 -26.18 -35.33
N LEU A 1125 52.81 -25.48 -34.30
CA LEU A 1125 53.79 -24.41 -34.47
C LEU A 1125 55.05 -24.92 -35.18
N GLY A 1126 55.57 -26.08 -34.77
CA GLY A 1126 56.71 -26.74 -35.45
C GLY A 1126 56.42 -26.98 -36.93
N THR A 1127 55.23 -27.52 -37.24
CA THR A 1127 54.81 -27.76 -38.63
C THR A 1127 54.74 -26.47 -39.45
N GLY A 1128 54.23 -25.36 -38.88
CA GLY A 1128 54.21 -24.05 -39.53
C GLY A 1128 55.61 -23.47 -39.77
N LEU A 1129 56.52 -23.63 -38.80
CA LEU A 1129 57.92 -23.23 -38.94
C LEU A 1129 58.65 -24.04 -40.01
N ASP A 1130 58.36 -25.35 -40.11
CA ASP A 1130 58.91 -26.22 -41.15
C ASP A 1130 58.41 -25.79 -42.55
N LEU A 1131 57.11 -25.51 -42.71
CA LEU A 1131 56.55 -24.97 -43.96
C LEU A 1131 57.21 -23.64 -44.37
N ARG A 1132 57.55 -22.79 -43.41
CA ARG A 1132 58.30 -21.54 -43.66
C ARG A 1132 59.73 -21.80 -44.11
N SER A 1133 60.38 -22.84 -43.57
CA SER A 1133 61.75 -23.22 -43.97
C SER A 1133 61.81 -23.87 -45.36
N ALA A 1134 60.75 -24.57 -45.76
CA ALA A 1134 60.59 -25.22 -47.06
C ALA A 1134 60.10 -24.28 -48.17
N ALA A 1135 59.61 -23.09 -47.83
CA ALA A 1135 59.17 -22.08 -48.79
C ALA A 1135 60.37 -21.55 -49.61
N PRO A 1136 60.31 -21.49 -50.95
CA PRO A 1136 61.40 -20.94 -51.75
C PRO A 1136 61.61 -19.45 -51.39
N LEU A 1137 62.80 -19.12 -50.90
CA LEU A 1137 63.26 -17.75 -50.67
C LEU A 1137 63.13 -16.94 -51.97
N ARG A 1138 62.01 -16.23 -52.17
CA ARG A 1138 61.97 -15.10 -53.09
C ARG A 1138 62.76 -13.96 -52.43
N THR A 1139 64.04 -13.93 -52.77
CA THR A 1139 64.94 -12.80 -52.49
C THR A 1139 64.37 -11.52 -53.10
N GLY A 1140 63.90 -10.64 -52.23
CA GLY A 1140 63.45 -9.29 -52.55
C GLY A 1140 63.95 -8.32 -51.47
N ASN A 1141 65.22 -7.96 -51.59
CA ASN A 1141 65.94 -6.91 -50.85
C ASN A 1141 65.07 -5.70 -50.43
N LYS A 1142 65.07 -5.34 -49.13
CA LYS A 1142 65.82 -4.17 -48.61
C LYS A 1142 65.62 -3.96 -47.10
N TYR A 1143 66.76 -3.82 -46.43
CA TYR A 1143 66.99 -3.27 -45.08
C TYR A 1143 66.30 -1.91 -44.84
N THR A 1144 65.79 -1.67 -43.62
CA THR A 1144 66.36 -0.75 -42.60
C THR A 1144 65.47 -0.66 -41.33
N THR A 1145 66.00 -1.09 -40.16
CA THR A 1145 66.07 -0.35 -38.85
C THR A 1145 64.92 0.62 -38.53
N LEU A 1146 64.23 0.53 -37.39
CA LEU A 1146 64.64 0.36 -35.99
C LEU A 1146 63.51 -0.28 -35.18
#